data_AF-A0A0S8K3L6-F1
#
_entry.id   AF-A0A0S8K3L6-F1
#
_cell.length_a   1.000
_cell.length_b   1.000
_cell.length_c   1.000
_cell.angle_alpha   90.00
_cell.angle_beta   90.00
_cell.angle_gamma   90.00
#
_symmetry.space_group_name_H-M   'P 1'
#
loop_
_entity.id
_entity.type
_entity.pdbx_description
1 polymer ?
#
loop_
_entity_poly.entity_id
_entity_poly.type
_entity_poly.pdbx_seq_one_letter_code
_entity_poly.pdbx_strand_id
1 'polypeptide(L)'
;MIQLDHSNARTIAFLVLTVLVLTACGTFEVGIVREDPGAQPYAKGTMPPEAVPFWSRGTAPTAEVSLRKVSPPAEPTPTSALATPQPALPAFTPVPVESFTAPDGLRVALVKEGNVWLWAAEAKRWVRLTTGGGADWDVRISDDGAIVAFLRGEELWAVNHDGTGERRLVTTQDLAAMEPKDPGVRLHRFEWVPGAHTLAFNTRLRMAIGQVLNDDLHLVDADTREHTVLLSPGQGGEFYYSPDGSEIAIVTPGSIHLIDADGGNRRDAVLTYTPVATHSEYAYYAQPVWAPDSTALRVAIPPADPQAAPGQRTTIWHIPGDGSPARLVTSIEVAPVLGPHIVLLSPDLNLVAYAQLRQPENGSAEDVQLWLQVQRLDNGDWIAFPHPSIFHAWAPDSRHFAFQSGRTPQLLIGQWSGPTKAGGVDAGTPVSDLRWVDAGYHLFLAQRSAAAGEQSDGWELILSDVHGSNTILASTERFLRYDSAIVREETLPLPFLVTPTPTPDVSLLEATPTPTVEPSSAVIDVRWDTNPSARIIRYYSPSTTAGLAGAYDRRYYVPEVQVWGDGRIIWVIKERESRRVLEGQLTTEQMKALLQRIVDAGFFGWEERYYTPGGHSFPFMHLEVNLIGHSKEVAEHGGAPEALYELVEFLEGGAGAEGHEYVPERGYLTARFEWPVEQYEERTSLKWPDATAGFTLDEVGEGLWVEGEALAFAWQAVNRYTRAPVYVESKGDVYTSMVQIPG
;
A
#
# COMPACT_ATOMS: atom_id res chain seq x y z
N MET A 1 7.80 37.52 45.21
CA MET A 1 6.93 38.64 44.77
C MET A 1 7.51 39.17 43.46
N ILE A 2 6.89 39.14 42.29
CA ILE A 2 5.64 38.61 41.69
C ILE A 2 6.00 38.59 40.18
N GLN A 3 6.20 37.44 39.55
CA GLN A 3 5.31 36.74 38.59
C GLN A 3 4.81 37.51 37.35
N LEU A 4 5.03 36.91 36.17
CA LEU A 4 4.30 36.93 34.87
C LEU A 4 5.24 36.16 33.91
N ASP A 5 5.11 34.88 33.56
CA ASP A 5 4.05 34.01 33.00
C ASP A 5 3.66 34.25 31.52
N HIS A 6 3.56 33.12 30.83
CA HIS A 6 3.64 32.81 29.40
C HIS A 6 2.47 33.29 28.54
N SER A 7 2.77 33.53 27.26
CA SER A 7 2.02 33.14 26.04
C SER A 7 2.10 34.23 24.96
N ASN A 8 2.21 33.80 23.70
CA ASN A 8 2.21 34.60 22.46
C ASN A 8 3.51 35.32 22.05
N ALA A 9 4.40 34.55 21.41
CA ALA A 9 5.35 35.07 20.43
C ALA A 9 5.36 34.18 19.16
N ARG A 10 4.18 33.78 18.68
CA ARG A 10 3.94 33.50 17.27
C ARG A 10 3.19 34.72 16.75
N THR A 11 3.87 35.58 15.98
CA THR A 11 3.34 36.49 14.94
C THR A 11 4.36 37.61 14.68
N ILE A 12 4.84 37.68 13.43
CA ILE A 12 5.66 38.74 12.78
C ILE A 12 7.19 38.63 12.96
N ALA A 13 7.84 37.95 12.01
CA ALA A 13 8.91 38.56 11.21
C ALA A 13 8.92 37.87 9.85
N PHE A 14 8.00 38.34 9.01
CA PHE A 14 7.92 38.08 7.58
C PHE A 14 9.08 38.81 6.86
N LEU A 15 9.70 38.15 5.88
CA LEU A 15 10.30 38.72 4.66
C LEU A 15 11.72 39.36 4.67
N VAL A 16 12.51 38.92 3.66
CA VAL A 16 13.74 39.48 3.03
C VAL A 16 15.07 39.09 3.73
N LEU A 17 16.02 38.37 3.12
CA LEU A 17 16.69 38.61 1.84
C LEU A 17 17.38 37.33 1.27
N THR A 18 17.17 37.06 -0.02
CA THR A 18 17.90 36.12 -0.88
C THR A 18 19.16 36.79 -1.47
N VAL A 19 20.19 36.01 -1.86
CA VAL A 19 21.20 36.23 -2.95
C VAL A 19 22.69 36.38 -2.57
N LEU A 20 23.46 35.36 -3.04
CA LEU A 20 24.83 35.27 -3.59
C LEU A 20 26.12 35.86 -2.91
N VAL A 21 27.10 34.96 -2.77
CA VAL A 21 28.52 35.01 -3.22
C VAL A 21 29.62 35.71 -2.39
N LEU A 22 30.64 34.89 -2.04
CA LEU A 22 32.09 35.12 -1.84
C LEU A 22 32.58 36.48 -1.30
N THR A 23 33.21 36.51 -0.12
CA THR A 23 34.67 36.67 0.08
C THR A 23 35.06 36.85 1.56
N ALA A 24 36.07 36.05 1.97
CA ALA A 24 37.23 36.35 2.83
C ALA A 24 37.14 37.29 4.06
N CYS A 25 37.74 36.76 5.14
CA CYS A 25 38.54 37.43 6.17
C CYS A 25 37.86 38.42 7.13
N GLY A 26 37.85 38.06 8.42
CA GLY A 26 37.61 38.99 9.50
C GLY A 26 37.61 38.31 10.86
N THR A 27 38.79 38.01 11.38
CA THR A 27 39.03 37.66 12.79
C THR A 27 38.47 38.74 13.73
N PHE A 28 37.71 38.32 14.75
CA PHE A 28 37.57 39.06 15.99
C PHE A 28 37.60 38.08 17.18
N GLU A 29 38.79 37.93 17.75
CA GLU A 29 38.99 37.55 19.15
C GLU A 29 39.03 38.83 19.99
N VAL A 30 38.29 38.86 21.09
CA VAL A 30 38.69 39.42 22.41
C VAL A 30 37.75 38.76 23.43
N GLY A 31 38.15 38.21 24.57
CA GLY A 31 39.43 38.13 25.23
C GLY A 31 39.20 37.48 26.61
N ILE A 32 40.11 36.58 26.96
CA ILE A 32 40.16 35.74 28.15
C ILE A 32 40.62 36.55 29.37
N VAL A 33 40.17 36.17 30.58
CA VAL A 33 40.96 36.24 31.83
C VAL A 33 40.71 34.92 32.60
N ARG A 34 41.55 33.89 32.42
CA ARG A 34 42.80 33.50 33.14
C ARG A 34 42.55 32.99 34.57
N GLU A 35 42.68 31.68 34.81
CA GLU A 35 43.91 30.94 35.25
C GLU A 35 44.13 31.17 36.78
N ASP A 36 44.39 30.19 37.66
CA ASP A 36 45.10 28.89 37.57
C ASP A 36 45.10 28.25 39.02
N PRO A 37 45.92 27.26 39.44
CA PRO A 37 45.95 25.83 39.10
C PRO A 37 46.14 24.89 40.34
N GLY A 38 46.17 23.57 40.08
CA GLY A 38 46.92 22.58 40.89
C GLY A 38 46.11 21.83 41.94
N ALA A 39 46.24 20.51 42.16
CA ALA A 39 47.16 19.52 41.63
C ALA A 39 46.57 18.11 41.90
N GLN A 40 46.67 17.21 40.91
CA GLN A 40 46.82 15.76 41.12
C GLN A 40 48.33 15.48 41.34
N PRO A 41 48.84 14.35 41.90
CA PRO A 41 48.55 13.00 41.36
C PRO A 41 48.83 11.72 42.23
N TYR A 42 48.53 10.56 41.60
CA TYR A 42 49.04 9.17 41.78
C TYR A 42 48.67 8.36 43.04
N ALA A 43 48.56 7.02 43.06
CA ALA A 43 48.25 5.90 42.15
C ALA A 43 48.62 4.58 42.90
N LYS A 44 48.25 3.42 42.33
CA LYS A 44 48.60 2.01 42.66
C LYS A 44 47.49 1.24 43.39
N GLY A 45 47.04 0.06 43.00
CA GLY A 45 47.39 -0.83 41.88
C GLY A 45 46.70 -2.21 42.11
N THR A 46 46.22 -2.83 41.02
CA THR A 46 46.06 -4.29 40.75
C THR A 46 45.81 -5.29 41.89
N MET A 47 44.70 -6.06 41.83
CA MET A 47 44.66 -7.51 41.52
C MET A 47 43.22 -8.14 41.60
N PRO A 48 42.96 -9.29 40.91
CA PRO A 48 41.73 -10.10 40.95
C PRO A 48 41.91 -11.40 41.81
N PRO A 49 41.20 -12.52 41.56
CA PRO A 49 39.88 -12.95 42.02
C PRO A 49 39.94 -14.12 43.06
N GLU A 50 38.85 -14.45 43.76
CA GLU A 50 38.74 -15.74 44.48
C GLU A 50 37.28 -16.17 44.79
N ALA A 51 37.09 -17.48 44.93
CA ALA A 51 35.83 -18.21 44.91
C ALA A 51 35.48 -18.90 46.25
N VAL A 52 34.17 -18.99 46.55
CA VAL A 52 33.39 -19.93 47.43
C VAL A 52 33.80 -20.17 48.90
N PRO A 53 32.83 -20.40 49.83
CA PRO A 53 32.31 -21.78 50.01
C PRO A 53 30.82 -21.95 50.42
N PHE A 54 30.42 -23.22 50.29
CA PHE A 54 29.20 -23.94 50.69
C PHE A 54 28.80 -23.89 52.19
N TRP A 55 27.50 -24.07 52.49
CA TRP A 55 26.93 -25.07 53.44
C TRP A 55 25.46 -25.39 53.12
N SER A 56 25.07 -26.64 53.32
CA SER A 56 23.74 -27.25 53.11
C SER A 56 23.37 -28.19 54.27
N ARG A 57 22.06 -28.41 54.49
CA ARG A 57 21.32 -29.57 55.12
C ARG A 57 20.20 -29.06 56.07
N GLY A 58 18.98 -29.59 56.17
CA GLY A 58 18.30 -30.72 55.51
C GLY A 58 16.86 -30.94 56.05
N THR A 59 15.97 -31.42 55.16
CA THR A 59 14.82 -32.37 55.27
C THR A 59 14.04 -32.64 56.59
N ALA A 60 12.69 -32.67 56.55
CA ALA A 60 11.76 -33.85 56.57
C ALA A 60 10.25 -33.43 56.76
N PRO A 61 9.20 -34.32 56.80
CA PRO A 61 8.07 -34.32 55.85
C PRO A 61 6.62 -34.31 56.45
N THR A 62 5.64 -34.36 55.54
CA THR A 62 4.16 -34.61 55.58
C THR A 62 3.43 -35.16 56.83
N ALA A 63 2.22 -34.63 57.10
CA ALA A 63 1.07 -35.38 57.65
C ALA A 63 -0.29 -34.74 57.28
N GLU A 64 -1.21 -35.56 56.74
CA GLU A 64 -2.65 -35.28 56.59
C GLU A 64 -3.39 -35.41 57.93
N VAL A 65 -4.42 -34.59 58.17
CA VAL A 65 -5.51 -34.88 59.12
C VAL A 65 -6.85 -34.47 58.53
N SER A 66 -7.75 -35.43 58.40
CA SER A 66 -9.14 -35.26 57.97
C SER A 66 -10.12 -35.12 59.16
N LEU A 67 -11.06 -34.18 58.98
CA LEU A 67 -12.47 -34.10 59.40
C LEU A 67 -12.88 -34.05 60.88
N ARG A 68 -13.55 -32.94 61.25
CA ARG A 68 -14.91 -32.96 61.83
C ARG A 68 -15.74 -31.75 61.39
N LYS A 69 -16.97 -32.06 60.97
CA LYS A 69 -18.02 -31.20 60.43
C LYS A 69 -18.67 -30.38 61.57
N VAL A 70 -18.68 -29.05 61.45
CA VAL A 70 -19.53 -28.16 62.25
C VAL A 70 -20.19 -27.18 61.27
N SER A 71 -21.52 -27.23 61.18
CA SER A 71 -22.32 -26.35 60.32
C SER A 71 -22.26 -24.90 60.84
N PRO A 72 -21.96 -23.91 59.99
CA PRO A 72 -22.24 -22.51 60.27
C PRO A 72 -23.74 -22.18 60.05
N PRO A 73 -24.25 -21.11 60.67
CA PRO A 73 -25.66 -20.76 60.68
C PRO A 73 -26.13 -20.23 59.33
N ALA A 74 -27.45 -20.30 59.10
CA ALA A 74 -28.11 -19.78 57.91
C ALA A 74 -27.71 -18.34 57.63
N GLU A 75 -27.13 -18.12 56.45
CA GLU A 75 -26.83 -16.80 55.92
C GLU A 75 -28.15 -16.17 55.41
N PRO A 76 -28.41 -14.88 55.71
CA PRO A 76 -29.67 -14.24 55.41
C PRO A 76 -29.89 -14.13 53.89
N THR A 77 -31.12 -14.41 53.49
CA THR A 77 -31.65 -14.14 52.15
C THR A 77 -31.23 -12.73 51.70
N PRO A 78 -30.66 -12.55 50.50
CA PRO A 78 -30.47 -11.21 49.96
C PRO A 78 -31.85 -10.60 49.72
N THR A 79 -32.22 -9.67 50.61
CA THR A 79 -33.28 -8.69 50.40
C THR A 79 -33.05 -8.03 49.05
N SER A 80 -34.05 -8.12 48.18
CA SER A 80 -34.16 -7.38 46.92
C SER A 80 -33.97 -5.88 47.17
N ALA A 81 -32.74 -5.40 47.02
CA ALA A 81 -32.47 -4.00 46.86
C ALA A 81 -33.05 -3.58 45.51
N LEU A 82 -33.97 -2.61 45.53
CA LEU A 82 -34.52 -1.98 44.34
C LEU A 82 -33.38 -1.65 43.38
N ALA A 83 -33.49 -2.19 42.16
CA ALA A 83 -32.65 -1.78 41.04
C ALA A 83 -32.71 -0.26 40.94
N THR A 84 -31.58 0.38 41.15
CA THR A 84 -31.38 1.77 40.73
C THR A 84 -31.67 1.77 39.23
N PRO A 85 -32.52 2.66 38.70
CA PRO A 85 -32.75 2.71 37.27
C PRO A 85 -31.40 2.96 36.60
N GLN A 86 -30.96 1.97 35.82
CA GLN A 86 -29.87 2.12 34.88
C GLN A 86 -30.16 3.39 34.07
N PRO A 87 -29.19 4.29 33.84
CA PRO A 87 -29.40 5.41 32.94
C PRO A 87 -29.95 4.83 31.63
N ALA A 88 -31.17 5.22 31.27
CA ALA A 88 -31.67 4.90 29.95
C ALA A 88 -30.61 5.44 28.97
N LEU A 89 -30.12 4.58 28.09
CA LEU A 89 -29.43 5.04 26.88
C LEU A 89 -30.29 6.17 26.31
N PRO A 90 -29.69 7.30 25.87
CA PRO A 90 -30.46 8.40 25.34
C PRO A 90 -31.41 7.86 24.28
N ALA A 91 -32.71 7.94 24.57
CA ALA A 91 -33.73 7.66 23.60
C ALA A 91 -33.50 8.61 22.42
N PHE A 92 -33.49 8.06 21.21
CA PHE A 92 -33.54 8.80 19.96
C PHE A 92 -34.58 9.92 20.12
N THR A 93 -34.10 11.15 20.24
CA THR A 93 -34.96 12.31 20.01
C THR A 93 -34.71 12.63 18.55
N PRO A 94 -35.59 12.24 17.61
CA PRO A 94 -35.48 12.75 16.26
C PRO A 94 -35.53 14.27 16.37
N VAL A 95 -34.45 14.94 15.97
CA VAL A 95 -34.55 16.36 15.62
C VAL A 95 -35.61 16.42 14.52
N PRO A 96 -36.61 17.32 14.60
CA PRO A 96 -37.60 17.45 13.55
C PRO A 96 -36.91 17.69 12.20
N VAL A 97 -36.92 16.67 11.34
CA VAL A 97 -36.40 16.72 9.96
C VAL A 97 -37.45 17.41 9.08
N GLU A 98 -37.62 18.72 9.24
CA GLU A 98 -38.60 19.46 8.44
C GLU A 98 -38.01 20.16 7.19
N SER A 99 -36.68 20.24 7.01
CA SER A 99 -36.10 21.04 5.91
C SER A 99 -35.19 20.30 4.91
N PHE A 100 -34.65 19.13 5.24
CA PHE A 100 -33.79 18.40 4.31
C PHE A 100 -34.56 17.29 3.59
N THR A 101 -34.69 17.42 2.27
CA THR A 101 -35.37 16.43 1.41
C THR A 101 -34.29 15.56 0.77
N ALA A 102 -34.26 14.28 1.13
CA ALA A 102 -33.43 13.29 0.44
C ALA A 102 -34.07 12.93 -0.92
N PRO A 103 -33.29 12.45 -1.89
CA PRO A 103 -33.83 11.91 -3.14
C PRO A 103 -34.85 10.79 -2.88
N ASP A 104 -35.94 10.81 -3.63
CA ASP A 104 -36.93 9.72 -3.63
C ASP A 104 -36.26 8.41 -4.08
N GLY A 105 -36.59 7.30 -3.43
CA GLY A 105 -35.99 6.00 -3.74
C GLY A 105 -34.62 5.76 -3.10
N LEU A 106 -34.00 6.76 -2.42
CA LEU A 106 -32.67 6.59 -1.84
C LEU A 106 -32.67 5.54 -0.72
N ARG A 107 -31.86 4.52 -0.91
CA ARG A 107 -31.49 3.53 0.10
C ARG A 107 -30.00 3.62 0.39
N VAL A 108 -29.63 3.55 1.67
CA VAL A 108 -28.24 3.59 2.13
C VAL A 108 -27.99 2.39 3.02
N ALA A 109 -27.07 1.52 2.62
CA ALA A 109 -26.61 0.39 3.42
C ALA A 109 -25.29 0.75 4.11
N LEU A 110 -25.11 0.35 5.36
CA LEU A 110 -23.84 0.51 6.07
C LEU A 110 -23.56 -0.66 7.00
N VAL A 111 -22.30 -0.81 7.40
CA VAL A 111 -21.90 -1.71 8.48
C VAL A 111 -21.64 -0.92 9.75
N LYS A 112 -22.37 -1.23 10.81
CA LYS A 112 -22.20 -0.65 12.14
C LYS A 112 -22.28 -1.74 13.20
N GLU A 113 -21.30 -1.74 14.11
CA GLU A 113 -21.20 -2.68 15.22
C GLU A 113 -21.28 -4.15 14.76
N GLY A 114 -20.63 -4.45 13.63
CA GLY A 114 -20.59 -5.79 13.04
C GLY A 114 -21.93 -6.24 12.43
N ASN A 115 -22.87 -5.35 12.17
CA ASN A 115 -24.15 -5.67 11.54
C ASN A 115 -24.43 -4.75 10.36
N VAL A 116 -25.24 -5.25 9.43
CA VAL A 116 -25.70 -4.50 8.27
C VAL A 116 -26.96 -3.75 8.64
N TRP A 117 -26.97 -2.45 8.32
CA TRP A 117 -28.10 -1.56 8.53
C TRP A 117 -28.51 -0.93 7.20
N LEU A 118 -29.80 -0.70 7.03
CA LEU A 118 -30.38 -0.06 5.87
C LEU A 118 -31.21 1.15 6.30
N TRP A 119 -30.98 2.30 5.67
CA TRP A 119 -31.82 3.48 5.74
C TRP A 119 -32.52 3.68 4.41
N ALA A 120 -33.79 4.06 4.45
CA ALA A 120 -34.58 4.37 3.26
C ALA A 120 -35.20 5.77 3.40
N ALA A 121 -35.16 6.56 2.34
CA ALA A 121 -35.63 7.94 2.33
C ALA A 121 -37.12 8.06 2.64
N GLU A 122 -37.94 7.10 2.21
CA GLU A 122 -39.38 7.07 2.45
C GLU A 122 -39.69 6.82 3.93
N ALA A 123 -38.92 5.93 4.56
CA ALA A 123 -39.13 5.53 5.94
C ALA A 123 -38.42 6.45 6.94
N LYS A 124 -37.40 7.22 6.50
CA LYS A 124 -36.52 8.08 7.31
C LYS A 124 -36.01 7.41 8.58
N ARG A 125 -35.78 6.10 8.55
CA ARG A 125 -35.32 5.33 9.72
C ARG A 125 -34.37 4.22 9.30
N TRP A 126 -33.46 3.89 10.21
CA TRP A 126 -32.58 2.73 10.09
C TRP A 126 -33.29 1.44 10.47
N VAL A 127 -33.05 0.38 9.71
CA VAL A 127 -33.46 -0.99 9.99
C VAL A 127 -32.22 -1.86 10.02
N ARG A 128 -32.06 -2.63 11.10
CA ARG A 128 -31.00 -3.64 11.19
C ARG A 128 -31.42 -4.85 10.35
N LEU A 129 -30.61 -5.21 9.35
CA LEU A 129 -30.89 -6.34 8.46
C LEU A 129 -30.35 -7.66 9.01
N THR A 130 -29.19 -7.63 9.69
CA THR A 130 -28.52 -8.84 10.18
C THR A 130 -28.40 -8.86 11.70
N THR A 131 -28.44 -10.04 12.30
CA THR A 131 -28.33 -10.22 13.77
C THR A 131 -27.12 -11.02 14.22
N GLY A 132 -26.43 -11.69 13.28
CA GLY A 132 -25.31 -12.59 13.57
C GLY A 132 -24.02 -11.92 14.04
N GLY A 133 -23.89 -10.60 13.90
CA GLY A 133 -22.63 -9.91 14.15
C GLY A 133 -21.54 -10.27 13.12
N GLY A 134 -20.34 -9.72 13.31
CA GLY A 134 -19.14 -10.05 12.53
C GLY A 134 -19.15 -9.60 11.07
N ALA A 135 -20.11 -8.80 10.62
CA ALA A 135 -20.01 -8.12 9.33
C ALA A 135 -18.78 -7.20 9.36
N ASP A 136 -17.93 -7.34 8.35
CA ASP A 136 -16.70 -6.58 8.17
C ASP A 136 -16.96 -5.30 7.38
N TRP A 137 -15.91 -4.67 6.87
CA TRP A 137 -15.97 -3.32 6.35
C TRP A 137 -16.56 -3.19 4.94
N ASP A 138 -16.69 -4.23 4.12
CA ASP A 138 -17.23 -4.08 2.77
C ASP A 138 -18.72 -4.42 2.69
N VAL A 139 -19.51 -3.47 2.17
CA VAL A 139 -20.95 -3.58 1.90
C VAL A 139 -21.27 -2.99 0.53
N ARG A 140 -22.21 -3.60 -0.20
CA ARG A 140 -22.75 -3.13 -1.48
C ARG A 140 -24.25 -3.37 -1.55
N ILE A 141 -25.00 -2.46 -2.15
CA ILE A 141 -26.44 -2.59 -2.38
C ILE A 141 -26.72 -2.76 -3.88
N SER A 142 -27.61 -3.67 -4.25
CA SER A 142 -28.00 -3.88 -5.65
C SER A 142 -28.64 -2.62 -6.23
N ASP A 143 -28.59 -2.46 -7.56
CA ASP A 143 -29.13 -1.27 -8.24
C ASP A 143 -30.63 -1.06 -7.97
N ASP A 144 -31.39 -2.15 -7.83
CA ASP A 144 -32.81 -2.14 -7.48
C ASP A 144 -33.08 -1.97 -5.98
N GLY A 145 -32.01 -1.94 -5.18
CA GLY A 145 -32.04 -1.81 -3.73
C GLY A 145 -32.61 -3.02 -2.99
N ALA A 146 -32.85 -4.15 -3.66
CA ALA A 146 -33.54 -5.31 -3.07
C ALA A 146 -32.62 -6.20 -2.24
N ILE A 147 -31.32 -6.24 -2.53
CA ILE A 147 -30.33 -7.12 -1.89
C ILE A 147 -29.11 -6.30 -1.44
N VAL A 148 -28.62 -6.59 -0.25
CA VAL A 148 -27.38 -6.03 0.29
C VAL A 148 -26.36 -7.14 0.46
N ALA A 149 -25.23 -7.01 -0.22
CA ALA A 149 -24.06 -7.90 -0.12
C ALA A 149 -23.03 -7.34 0.85
N PHE A 150 -22.36 -8.21 1.62
CA PHE A 150 -21.38 -7.80 2.61
C PHE A 150 -20.38 -8.91 2.93
N LEU A 151 -19.22 -8.55 3.47
CA LEU A 151 -18.27 -9.51 4.01
C LEU A 151 -18.54 -9.81 5.48
N ARG A 152 -18.34 -11.07 5.88
CA ARG A 152 -18.28 -11.49 7.28
C ARG A 152 -17.10 -12.45 7.42
N GLY A 153 -16.02 -11.99 8.05
CA GLY A 153 -14.72 -12.62 7.91
C GLY A 153 -14.28 -12.54 6.45
N GLU A 154 -13.87 -13.68 5.89
CA GLU A 154 -13.49 -13.79 4.48
C GLU A 154 -14.62 -14.30 3.59
N GLU A 155 -15.82 -14.46 4.13
CA GLU A 155 -16.98 -14.98 3.39
C GLU A 155 -17.82 -13.86 2.81
N LEU A 156 -18.36 -14.07 1.61
CA LEU A 156 -19.32 -13.18 0.98
C LEU A 156 -20.73 -13.62 1.32
N TRP A 157 -21.53 -12.68 1.83
CA TRP A 157 -22.90 -12.88 2.26
C TRP A 157 -23.83 -11.90 1.57
N ALA A 158 -25.13 -12.24 1.54
CA ALA A 158 -26.19 -11.35 1.12
C ALA A 158 -27.40 -11.44 2.05
N VAL A 159 -28.17 -10.35 2.13
CA VAL A 159 -29.43 -10.25 2.86
C VAL A 159 -30.41 -9.41 2.07
N ASN A 160 -31.70 -9.76 2.11
CA ASN A 160 -32.72 -8.96 1.45
C ASN A 160 -32.91 -7.63 2.19
N HIS A 161 -33.39 -6.60 1.50
CA HIS A 161 -33.62 -5.27 2.06
C HIS A 161 -34.62 -5.24 3.24
N ASP A 162 -35.46 -6.27 3.38
CA ASP A 162 -36.41 -6.44 4.47
C ASP A 162 -35.81 -7.20 5.68
N GLY A 163 -34.54 -7.60 5.59
CA GLY A 163 -33.81 -8.37 6.60
C GLY A 163 -34.04 -9.89 6.51
N THR A 164 -34.83 -10.35 5.55
CA THR A 164 -35.03 -11.80 5.32
C THR A 164 -33.92 -12.36 4.43
N GLY A 165 -33.87 -13.70 4.32
CA GLY A 165 -33.03 -14.36 3.33
C GLY A 165 -31.53 -14.14 3.51
N GLU A 166 -31.06 -13.88 4.73
CA GLU A 166 -29.62 -13.82 5.03
C GLU A 166 -28.96 -15.16 4.63
N ARG A 167 -27.97 -15.10 3.75
CA ARG A 167 -27.38 -16.28 3.11
C ARG A 167 -25.92 -16.07 2.75
N ARG A 168 -25.16 -17.16 2.80
CA ARG A 168 -23.78 -17.24 2.29
C ARG A 168 -23.81 -17.40 0.78
N LEU A 169 -22.97 -16.62 0.10
CA LEU A 169 -22.74 -16.68 -1.34
C LEU A 169 -21.39 -17.35 -1.65
N VAL A 170 -20.33 -16.96 -0.94
CA VAL A 170 -18.99 -17.55 -1.06
C VAL A 170 -18.46 -17.87 0.32
N THR A 171 -18.08 -19.13 0.54
CA THR A 171 -17.55 -19.60 1.82
C THR A 171 -16.03 -19.66 1.82
N THR A 172 -15.44 -19.77 3.02
CA THR A 172 -14.00 -20.05 3.16
C THR A 172 -13.58 -21.36 2.49
N GLN A 173 -14.48 -22.36 2.42
CA GLN A 173 -14.24 -23.61 1.71
C GLN A 173 -14.20 -23.40 0.19
N ASP A 174 -15.07 -22.55 -0.34
CA ASP A 174 -15.07 -22.21 -1.77
C ASP A 174 -13.76 -21.50 -2.15
N LEU A 175 -13.31 -20.54 -1.33
CA LEU A 175 -12.03 -19.85 -1.52
C LEU A 175 -10.83 -20.81 -1.43
N ALA A 176 -10.84 -21.77 -0.50
CA ALA A 176 -9.80 -22.80 -0.42
C ALA A 176 -9.83 -23.77 -1.62
N ALA A 177 -10.98 -23.95 -2.27
CA ALA A 177 -11.09 -24.74 -3.49
C ALA A 177 -10.62 -23.99 -4.75
N MET A 178 -10.70 -22.66 -4.76
CA MET A 178 -10.22 -21.81 -5.86
C MET A 178 -8.69 -21.83 -5.98
N GLU A 179 -7.97 -21.79 -4.86
CA GLU A 179 -6.52 -21.96 -4.82
C GLU A 179 -6.15 -22.89 -3.65
N PRO A 180 -5.97 -24.19 -3.91
CA PRO A 180 -5.67 -25.18 -2.87
C PRO A 180 -4.21 -25.14 -2.40
N LYS A 181 -3.31 -24.43 -3.10
CA LYS A 181 -1.90 -24.29 -2.69
C LYS A 181 -1.72 -23.12 -1.73
N ASP A 182 -0.81 -23.26 -0.77
CA ASP A 182 -0.38 -22.16 0.11
C ASP A 182 0.27 -21.03 -0.73
N PRO A 183 -0.04 -19.74 -0.50
CA PRO A 183 -0.79 -19.18 0.64
C PRO A 183 -2.32 -19.30 0.58
N GLY A 184 -2.88 -19.84 -0.50
CA GLY A 184 -4.31 -19.81 -0.80
C GLY A 184 -4.78 -18.40 -1.14
N VAL A 185 -6.09 -18.24 -1.31
CA VAL A 185 -6.70 -16.96 -1.68
C VAL A 185 -7.67 -16.43 -0.63
N ARG A 186 -7.98 -15.14 -0.77
CA ARG A 186 -9.11 -14.45 -0.13
C ARG A 186 -9.75 -13.50 -1.14
N LEU A 187 -10.99 -13.08 -0.87
CA LEU A 187 -11.64 -12.03 -1.64
C LEU A 187 -10.77 -10.76 -1.69
N HIS A 188 -10.66 -10.17 -2.88
CA HIS A 188 -10.01 -8.87 -3.09
C HIS A 188 -11.04 -7.77 -3.23
N ARG A 189 -11.94 -7.90 -4.22
CA ARG A 189 -13.02 -6.96 -4.51
C ARG A 189 -14.25 -7.71 -5.00
N PHE A 190 -15.42 -7.17 -4.69
CA PHE A 190 -16.69 -7.60 -5.27
C PHE A 190 -17.53 -6.38 -5.65
N GLU A 191 -18.32 -6.50 -6.71
CA GLU A 191 -19.29 -5.49 -7.16
C GLU A 191 -20.51 -6.19 -7.77
N TRP A 192 -21.67 -5.51 -7.79
CA TRP A 192 -22.82 -5.97 -8.53
C TRP A 192 -22.57 -5.87 -10.04
N VAL A 193 -23.02 -6.90 -10.78
CA VAL A 193 -23.20 -6.79 -12.22
C VAL A 193 -24.37 -5.83 -12.48
N PRO A 194 -24.19 -4.77 -13.29
CA PRO A 194 -25.24 -3.77 -13.49
C PRO A 194 -26.58 -4.36 -13.89
N GLY A 195 -27.65 -3.95 -13.21
CA GLY A 195 -29.02 -4.39 -13.47
C GLY A 195 -29.31 -5.86 -13.11
N ALA A 196 -28.41 -6.56 -12.43
CA ALA A 196 -28.55 -7.96 -12.09
C ALA A 196 -28.37 -8.22 -10.58
N HIS A 197 -28.89 -9.36 -10.12
CA HIS A 197 -28.62 -9.88 -8.78
C HIS A 197 -27.40 -10.82 -8.77
N THR A 198 -26.43 -10.56 -9.64
CA THR A 198 -25.17 -11.31 -9.70
C THR A 198 -24.05 -10.44 -9.17
N LEU A 199 -23.22 -10.98 -8.28
CA LEU A 199 -21.99 -10.34 -7.83
C LEU A 199 -20.82 -10.88 -8.65
N ALA A 200 -20.01 -9.97 -9.18
CA ALA A 200 -18.70 -10.28 -9.71
C ALA A 200 -17.65 -10.07 -8.62
N PHE A 201 -16.69 -10.98 -8.49
CA PHE A 201 -15.58 -10.83 -7.56
C PHE A 201 -14.29 -11.45 -8.09
N ASN A 202 -13.16 -10.92 -7.63
CA ASN A 202 -11.84 -11.49 -7.87
C ASN A 202 -11.13 -11.76 -6.55
N THR A 203 -10.06 -12.54 -6.62
CA THR A 203 -9.32 -13.00 -5.46
C THR A 203 -7.88 -12.49 -5.46
N ARG A 204 -7.28 -12.50 -4.27
CA ARG A 204 -5.86 -12.22 -4.06
C ARG A 204 -5.23 -13.26 -3.17
N LEU A 205 -3.92 -13.46 -3.34
CA LEU A 205 -3.15 -14.36 -2.49
C LEU A 205 -3.19 -13.90 -1.02
N ARG A 206 -3.25 -14.86 -0.10
CA ARG A 206 -3.28 -14.62 1.36
C ARG A 206 -1.88 -14.38 1.91
N MET A 207 -1.27 -13.27 1.52
CA MET A 207 0.09 -12.91 1.93
C MET A 207 0.09 -12.06 3.21
N ALA A 208 1.16 -12.17 4.00
CA ALA A 208 1.35 -11.34 5.20
C ALA A 208 1.65 -9.87 4.87
N ILE A 209 2.29 -9.62 3.73
CA ILE A 209 2.61 -8.30 3.17
C ILE A 209 2.37 -8.33 1.65
N GLY A 210 1.97 -7.20 1.08
CA GLY A 210 1.66 -7.06 -0.34
C GLY A 210 0.26 -7.47 -0.75
N GLN A 211 -0.06 -7.16 -2.01
CA GLN A 211 -1.33 -7.48 -2.65
C GLN A 211 -1.03 -8.01 -4.04
N VAL A 212 -1.16 -9.32 -4.18
CA VAL A 212 -1.04 -10.02 -5.45
C VAL A 212 -2.41 -10.53 -5.80
N LEU A 213 -3.01 -9.94 -6.83
CA LEU A 213 -4.23 -10.45 -7.43
C LEU A 213 -3.95 -11.81 -8.04
N ASN A 214 -4.91 -12.72 -7.91
CA ASN A 214 -4.88 -14.01 -8.61
C ASN A 214 -5.19 -13.83 -10.11
N ASP A 215 -5.58 -12.61 -10.50
CA ASP A 215 -6.06 -12.25 -11.83
C ASP A 215 -7.10 -13.25 -12.31
N ASP A 216 -8.15 -13.46 -11.51
CA ASP A 216 -9.33 -14.27 -11.83
C ASP A 216 -10.59 -13.39 -11.85
N LEU A 217 -11.71 -13.95 -12.28
CA LEU A 217 -13.02 -13.32 -12.17
C LEU A 217 -14.09 -14.38 -11.99
N HIS A 218 -14.88 -14.25 -10.94
CA HIS A 218 -15.93 -15.18 -10.55
C HIS A 218 -17.26 -14.44 -10.48
N LEU A 219 -18.34 -15.16 -10.74
CA LEU A 219 -19.71 -14.69 -10.60
C LEU A 219 -20.43 -15.53 -9.55
N VAL A 220 -21.23 -14.88 -8.71
CA VAL A 220 -22.16 -15.56 -7.83
C VAL A 220 -23.53 -14.90 -7.90
N ASP A 221 -24.53 -15.68 -8.28
CA ASP A 221 -25.91 -15.23 -8.30
C ASP A 221 -26.46 -15.18 -6.88
N ALA A 222 -26.91 -14.01 -6.44
CA ALA A 222 -27.35 -13.81 -5.08
C ALA A 222 -28.66 -14.57 -4.80
N ASP A 223 -29.53 -14.81 -5.77
CA ASP A 223 -30.83 -15.44 -5.54
C ASP A 223 -30.74 -16.98 -5.50
N THR A 224 -30.03 -17.55 -6.46
CA THR A 224 -29.87 -18.99 -6.67
C THR A 224 -28.66 -19.56 -5.92
N ARG A 225 -27.64 -18.72 -5.64
CA ARG A 225 -26.31 -19.10 -5.13
C ARG A 225 -25.50 -19.92 -6.14
N GLU A 226 -25.86 -19.86 -7.42
CA GLU A 226 -25.04 -20.43 -8.47
C GLU A 226 -23.72 -19.66 -8.55
N HIS A 227 -22.62 -20.41 -8.54
CA HIS A 227 -21.26 -19.87 -8.63
C HIS A 227 -20.64 -20.30 -9.95
N THR A 228 -20.03 -19.36 -10.66
CA THR A 228 -19.41 -19.60 -11.97
C THR A 228 -18.05 -18.93 -12.02
N VAL A 229 -17.04 -19.67 -12.49
CA VAL A 229 -15.74 -19.10 -12.84
C VAL A 229 -15.88 -18.48 -14.23
N LEU A 230 -15.86 -17.15 -14.32
CA LEU A 230 -15.92 -16.44 -15.60
C LEU A 230 -14.54 -16.41 -16.26
N LEU A 231 -13.50 -16.11 -15.48
CA LEU A 231 -12.11 -16.10 -15.90
C LEU A 231 -11.27 -16.87 -14.88
N SER A 232 -10.47 -17.82 -15.38
CA SER A 232 -9.56 -18.60 -14.54
C SER A 232 -8.40 -17.73 -14.02
N PRO A 233 -7.66 -18.17 -12.99
CA PRO A 233 -6.47 -17.48 -12.52
C PRO A 233 -5.49 -17.13 -13.65
N GLY A 234 -4.96 -15.91 -13.62
CA GLY A 234 -4.11 -15.32 -14.67
C GLY A 234 -4.84 -14.83 -15.93
N GLN A 235 -6.17 -14.97 -16.03
CA GLN A 235 -6.96 -14.51 -17.19
C GLN A 235 -7.80 -13.26 -16.90
N GLY A 236 -8.03 -12.94 -15.64
CA GLY A 236 -8.74 -11.78 -15.12
C GLY A 236 -7.82 -10.61 -14.75
N GLY A 237 -8.15 -9.94 -13.65
CA GLY A 237 -7.47 -8.73 -13.19
C GLY A 237 -8.42 -7.85 -12.36
N GLU A 238 -8.13 -6.56 -12.30
CA GLU A 238 -9.16 -5.58 -11.91
C GLU A 238 -10.25 -5.52 -12.99
N PHE A 239 -11.50 -5.39 -12.59
CA PHE A 239 -12.65 -5.46 -13.49
C PHE A 239 -13.54 -4.21 -13.39
N TYR A 240 -14.06 -3.79 -14.54
CA TYR A 240 -14.94 -2.63 -14.67
C TYR A 240 -16.03 -2.93 -15.71
N TYR A 241 -17.27 -3.12 -15.27
CA TYR A 241 -18.41 -3.31 -16.15
C TYR A 241 -18.76 -2.02 -16.90
N SER A 242 -19.20 -2.16 -18.15
CA SER A 242 -19.92 -1.11 -18.85
C SER A 242 -21.25 -0.81 -18.12
N PRO A 243 -21.77 0.43 -18.18
CA PRO A 243 -23.00 0.80 -17.46
C PRO A 243 -24.25 -0.04 -17.77
N ASP A 244 -24.33 -0.59 -18.98
CA ASP A 244 -25.39 -1.52 -19.42
C ASP A 244 -25.12 -2.99 -19.05
N GLY A 245 -23.97 -3.27 -18.42
CA GLY A 245 -23.58 -4.61 -17.97
C GLY A 245 -23.22 -5.58 -19.10
N SER A 246 -23.08 -5.12 -20.35
CA SER A 246 -22.84 -5.99 -21.51
C SER A 246 -21.36 -6.34 -21.73
N GLU A 247 -20.44 -5.49 -21.28
CA GLU A 247 -18.99 -5.65 -21.44
C GLU A 247 -18.24 -5.44 -20.12
N ILE A 248 -17.02 -5.99 -20.06
CA ILE A 248 -16.11 -5.85 -18.93
C ILE A 248 -14.74 -5.41 -19.46
N ALA A 249 -14.21 -4.33 -18.89
CA ALA A 249 -12.80 -4.01 -19.01
C ALA A 249 -12.01 -4.76 -17.94
N ILE A 250 -11.09 -5.62 -18.37
CA ILE A 250 -10.16 -6.35 -17.51
C ILE A 250 -8.81 -5.64 -17.57
N VAL A 251 -8.30 -5.26 -16.41
CA VAL A 251 -7.06 -4.49 -16.29
C VAL A 251 -6.01 -5.30 -15.56
N THR A 252 -4.83 -5.39 -16.16
CA THR A 252 -3.62 -5.93 -15.54
C THR A 252 -2.59 -4.80 -15.39
N PRO A 253 -1.43 -5.02 -14.75
CA PRO A 253 -0.43 -3.96 -14.58
C PRO A 253 0.17 -3.36 -15.87
N GLY A 254 -0.04 -3.98 -17.04
CA GLY A 254 0.51 -3.49 -18.31
C GLY A 254 -0.47 -3.51 -19.49
N SER A 255 -1.72 -3.93 -19.28
CA SER A 255 -2.68 -4.05 -20.36
C SER A 255 -4.12 -3.87 -19.91
N ILE A 256 -4.95 -3.43 -20.85
CA ILE A 256 -6.41 -3.44 -20.76
C ILE A 256 -6.94 -4.37 -21.83
N HIS A 257 -7.88 -5.23 -21.45
CA HIS A 257 -8.61 -6.15 -22.30
C HIS A 257 -10.10 -5.79 -22.23
N LEU A 258 -10.85 -6.11 -23.28
CA LEU A 258 -12.32 -6.05 -23.26
C LEU A 258 -12.87 -7.46 -23.47
N ILE A 259 -13.96 -7.78 -22.79
CA ILE A 259 -14.64 -9.07 -22.91
C ILE A 259 -16.14 -8.83 -22.73
N ASP A 260 -16.96 -9.62 -23.42
CA ASP A 260 -18.41 -9.60 -23.17
C ASP A 260 -18.68 -10.11 -21.75
N ALA A 261 -19.75 -9.66 -21.11
CA ALA A 261 -20.07 -10.02 -19.73
C ALA A 261 -20.35 -11.51 -19.50
N ASP A 262 -20.66 -12.25 -20.56
CA ASP A 262 -20.82 -13.71 -20.55
C ASP A 262 -19.48 -14.47 -20.74
N GLY A 263 -18.37 -13.74 -20.89
CA GLY A 263 -17.03 -14.28 -21.13
C GLY A 263 -16.70 -14.50 -22.61
N GLY A 264 -17.63 -14.18 -23.51
CA GLY A 264 -17.45 -14.23 -24.96
C GLY A 264 -16.58 -13.08 -25.50
N ASN A 265 -16.27 -13.14 -26.80
CA ASN A 265 -15.68 -12.05 -27.58
C ASN A 265 -14.49 -11.35 -26.90
N ARG A 266 -13.60 -12.11 -26.26
CA ARG A 266 -12.43 -11.55 -25.59
C ARG A 266 -11.50 -10.88 -26.61
N ARG A 267 -11.19 -9.62 -26.33
CA ARG A 267 -10.29 -8.75 -27.09
C ARG A 267 -9.10 -8.40 -26.21
N ASP A 268 -8.01 -9.12 -26.41
CA ASP A 268 -6.82 -8.95 -25.60
C ASP A 268 -6.02 -7.71 -25.97
N ALA A 269 -5.47 -7.05 -24.95
CA ALA A 269 -4.51 -5.97 -25.11
C ALA A 269 -5.00 -4.83 -26.04
N VAL A 270 -6.29 -4.45 -25.92
CA VAL A 270 -6.86 -3.30 -26.63
C VAL A 270 -6.11 -2.00 -26.32
N LEU A 271 -5.42 -1.96 -25.17
CA LEU A 271 -4.37 -1.00 -24.86
C LEU A 271 -3.25 -1.70 -24.09
N THR A 272 -1.99 -1.45 -24.48
CA THR A 272 -0.79 -1.88 -23.74
C THR A 272 0.00 -0.68 -23.27
N TYR A 273 0.56 -0.77 -22.07
CA TYR A 273 1.43 0.25 -21.50
C TYR A 273 2.54 -0.38 -20.67
N THR A 274 3.65 0.34 -20.53
CA THR A 274 4.73 -0.09 -19.64
C THR A 274 4.21 -0.06 -18.19
N PRO A 275 4.39 -1.14 -17.41
CA PRO A 275 3.99 -1.15 -16.00
C PRO A 275 4.52 0.05 -15.25
N VAL A 276 3.64 0.71 -14.50
CA VAL A 276 3.93 1.94 -13.77
C VAL A 276 4.56 1.60 -12.42
N ALA A 277 5.73 2.16 -12.15
CA ALA A 277 6.40 2.04 -10.87
C ALA A 277 5.61 2.80 -9.78
N THR A 278 5.07 2.03 -8.83
CA THR A 278 4.37 2.55 -7.65
C THR A 278 5.32 2.85 -6.50
N HIS A 279 6.60 2.45 -6.61
CA HIS A 279 7.57 2.48 -5.51
C HIS A 279 7.00 1.83 -4.23
N SER A 280 6.21 0.77 -4.42
CA SER A 280 5.53 -0.02 -3.41
C SER A 280 5.35 -1.46 -3.91
N GLU A 281 4.99 -2.35 -3.00
CA GLU A 281 4.65 -3.75 -3.25
C GLU A 281 3.33 -3.95 -4.01
N TYR A 282 2.55 -2.88 -4.20
CA TYR A 282 1.33 -2.90 -5.02
C TYR A 282 1.66 -2.67 -6.49
N ALA A 283 1.12 -3.49 -7.38
CA ALA A 283 1.14 -3.19 -8.81
C ALA A 283 0.12 -2.09 -9.14
N TYR A 284 0.46 -1.23 -10.10
CA TYR A 284 -0.47 -0.22 -10.61
C TYR A 284 -1.48 -0.87 -11.57
N TYR A 285 -2.77 -0.74 -11.25
CA TYR A 285 -3.86 -1.09 -12.16
C TYR A 285 -4.50 0.21 -12.66
N ALA A 286 -4.59 0.36 -13.98
CA ALA A 286 -5.27 1.50 -14.56
C ALA A 286 -6.76 1.52 -14.20
N GLN A 287 -7.34 2.72 -14.15
CA GLN A 287 -8.74 2.93 -13.77
C GLN A 287 -9.52 3.48 -14.97
N PRO A 288 -9.99 2.61 -15.89
CA PRO A 288 -10.81 3.04 -17.00
C PRO A 288 -12.17 3.56 -16.52
N VAL A 289 -12.68 4.59 -17.19
CA VAL A 289 -14.04 5.11 -17.02
C VAL A 289 -14.81 4.86 -18.30
N TRP A 290 -15.89 4.09 -18.20
CA TRP A 290 -16.80 3.83 -19.31
C TRP A 290 -17.66 5.07 -19.61
N ALA A 291 -17.96 5.27 -20.89
CA ALA A 291 -18.97 6.22 -21.31
C ALA A 291 -20.35 5.77 -20.81
N PRO A 292 -21.27 6.70 -20.50
CA PRO A 292 -22.60 6.35 -19.98
C PRO A 292 -23.45 5.55 -20.97
N ASP A 293 -23.10 5.60 -22.26
CA ASP A 293 -23.75 4.85 -23.34
C ASP A 293 -23.08 3.49 -23.63
N SER A 294 -22.11 3.09 -22.80
CA SER A 294 -21.32 1.86 -22.95
C SER A 294 -20.51 1.71 -24.24
N THR A 295 -20.43 2.74 -25.09
CA THR A 295 -19.82 2.59 -26.43
C THR A 295 -18.29 2.63 -26.44
N ALA A 296 -17.68 3.17 -25.39
CA ALA A 296 -16.24 3.34 -25.26
C ALA A 296 -15.86 3.58 -23.81
N LEU A 297 -14.56 3.55 -23.53
CA LEU A 297 -13.99 3.98 -22.26
C LEU A 297 -12.78 4.88 -22.48
N ARG A 298 -12.45 5.69 -21.47
CA ARG A 298 -11.19 6.43 -21.41
C ARG A 298 -10.40 6.04 -20.18
N VAL A 299 -9.08 6.15 -20.30
CA VAL A 299 -8.17 5.81 -19.21
C VAL A 299 -6.96 6.76 -19.20
N ALA A 300 -6.51 7.11 -18.01
CA ALA A 300 -5.26 7.83 -17.80
C ALA A 300 -4.15 6.83 -17.48
N ILE A 301 -3.04 6.92 -18.22
CA ILE A 301 -1.87 6.06 -18.05
C ILE A 301 -0.67 6.95 -17.68
N PRO A 302 -0.22 6.90 -16.42
CA PRO A 302 1.01 7.55 -15.97
C PRO A 302 2.23 7.05 -16.75
N PRO A 303 3.33 7.82 -16.78
CA PRO A 303 4.59 7.29 -17.28
C PRO A 303 5.08 6.11 -16.43
N ALA A 304 5.98 5.29 -17.00
CA ALA A 304 6.52 4.11 -16.32
C ALA A 304 7.18 4.45 -14.97
N ASP A 305 7.81 5.62 -14.85
CA ASP A 305 8.26 6.17 -13.59
C ASP A 305 7.68 7.58 -13.39
N PRO A 306 6.61 7.73 -12.58
CA PRO A 306 5.99 9.02 -12.28
C PRO A 306 6.92 10.00 -11.56
N GLN A 307 8.03 9.53 -10.97
CA GLN A 307 8.99 10.37 -10.25
C GLN A 307 10.26 10.69 -11.07
N ALA A 308 10.34 10.22 -12.32
CA ALA A 308 11.51 10.46 -13.16
C ALA A 308 11.77 11.95 -13.38
N ALA A 309 13.06 12.32 -13.44
CA ALA A 309 13.53 13.66 -13.81
C ALA A 309 14.31 13.58 -15.15
N PRO A 310 13.90 14.32 -16.21
CA PRO A 310 12.78 15.26 -16.25
C PRO A 310 11.42 14.56 -16.19
N GLY A 311 10.43 15.25 -15.60
CA GLY A 311 9.06 14.74 -15.44
C GLY A 311 8.45 14.31 -16.77
N GLN A 312 7.89 13.10 -16.79
CA GLN A 312 7.20 12.54 -17.95
C GLN A 312 5.69 12.79 -17.87
N ARG A 313 5.01 12.82 -19.02
CA ARG A 313 3.59 13.19 -19.10
C ARG A 313 2.71 11.95 -18.94
N THR A 314 1.59 12.12 -18.25
CA THR A 314 0.51 11.14 -18.22
C THR A 314 -0.26 11.21 -19.53
N THR A 315 -0.58 10.06 -20.11
CA THR A 315 -1.32 9.96 -21.38
C THR A 315 -2.78 9.63 -21.13
N ILE A 316 -3.69 10.25 -21.88
CA ILE A 316 -5.12 9.96 -21.83
C ILE A 316 -5.51 9.23 -23.11
N TRP A 317 -6.04 8.03 -22.97
CA TRP A 317 -6.41 7.15 -24.09
C TRP A 317 -7.92 7.01 -24.21
N HIS A 318 -8.40 6.89 -25.43
CA HIS A 318 -9.76 6.50 -25.77
C HIS A 318 -9.74 5.11 -26.37
N ILE A 319 -10.51 4.20 -25.77
CA ILE A 319 -10.63 2.80 -26.16
C ILE A 319 -12.07 2.56 -26.62
N PRO A 320 -12.30 2.42 -27.94
CA PRO A 320 -13.62 2.08 -28.49
C PRO A 320 -14.08 0.68 -28.10
N GLY A 321 -15.37 0.54 -27.76
CA GLY A 321 -16.02 -0.76 -27.52
C GLY A 321 -16.36 -1.52 -28.81
N ASP A 322 -16.23 -0.91 -29.98
CA ASP A 322 -16.52 -1.54 -31.29
C ASP A 322 -15.35 -2.38 -31.84
N GLY A 323 -14.21 -2.42 -31.14
CA GLY A 323 -13.01 -3.16 -31.54
C GLY A 323 -12.06 -2.39 -32.43
N SER A 324 -12.36 -1.12 -32.76
CA SER A 324 -11.39 -0.25 -33.40
C SER A 324 -10.22 0.09 -32.44
N PRO A 325 -9.01 0.38 -32.97
CA PRO A 325 -7.83 0.58 -32.12
C PRO A 325 -7.96 1.74 -31.13
N ALA A 326 -7.37 1.57 -29.94
CA ALA A 326 -7.23 2.66 -28.99
C ALA A 326 -6.45 3.83 -29.59
N ARG A 327 -6.85 5.06 -29.24
CA ARG A 327 -6.20 6.29 -29.71
C ARG A 327 -5.82 7.20 -28.55
N LEU A 328 -4.65 7.81 -28.66
CA LEU A 328 -4.22 8.86 -27.75
C LEU A 328 -5.13 10.09 -27.94
N VAL A 329 -5.69 10.60 -26.85
CA VAL A 329 -6.48 11.83 -26.84
C VAL A 329 -5.57 13.02 -26.61
N THR A 330 -4.78 12.97 -25.53
CA THR A 330 -3.86 14.04 -25.14
C THR A 330 -2.82 13.54 -24.15
N SER A 331 -1.83 14.37 -23.81
CA SER A 331 -0.85 14.13 -22.76
C SER A 331 -0.78 15.32 -21.80
N ILE A 332 -0.95 15.06 -20.51
CA ILE A 332 -1.02 16.06 -19.44
C ILE A 332 0.20 15.96 -18.52
N GLU A 333 0.61 17.09 -17.99
CA GLU A 333 1.66 17.15 -16.96
C GLU A 333 0.99 17.06 -15.59
N VAL A 334 1.32 15.99 -14.87
CA VAL A 334 0.73 15.65 -13.58
C VAL A 334 1.82 15.76 -12.53
N ALA A 335 1.47 16.28 -11.35
CA ALA A 335 2.40 16.36 -10.23
C ALA A 335 2.92 14.96 -9.86
N PRO A 336 4.22 14.80 -9.53
CA PRO A 336 4.84 13.52 -9.18
C PRO A 336 4.48 13.09 -7.74
N VAL A 337 3.19 13.18 -7.39
CA VAL A 337 2.62 12.65 -6.16
C VAL A 337 2.12 11.24 -6.49
N LEU A 338 2.25 10.27 -5.59
CA LEU A 338 1.72 8.92 -5.78
C LEU A 338 0.42 8.76 -4.98
N GLY A 339 -0.64 8.32 -5.65
CA GLY A 339 -1.94 8.03 -5.05
C GLY A 339 -3.02 7.72 -6.11
N PRO A 340 -4.05 6.90 -5.78
CA PRO A 340 -5.04 6.40 -6.73
C PRO A 340 -6.08 7.44 -7.22
N HIS A 341 -5.94 8.73 -6.90
CA HIS A 341 -6.95 9.77 -7.18
C HIS A 341 -6.37 11.03 -7.83
N ILE A 342 -5.25 10.88 -8.53
CA ILE A 342 -4.50 12.03 -9.06
C ILE A 342 -4.97 12.45 -10.45
N VAL A 343 -5.59 11.54 -11.21
CA VAL A 343 -6.20 11.83 -12.51
C VAL A 343 -7.57 11.16 -12.57
N LEU A 344 -8.63 11.96 -12.69
CA LEU A 344 -10.01 11.49 -12.68
C LEU A 344 -10.77 12.04 -13.87
N LEU A 345 -11.35 11.14 -14.66
CA LEU A 345 -12.14 11.47 -15.84
C LEU A 345 -13.61 11.71 -15.43
N SER A 346 -14.26 12.70 -16.04
CA SER A 346 -15.70 12.87 -15.87
C SER A 346 -16.46 11.70 -16.51
N PRO A 347 -17.68 11.37 -16.03
CA PRO A 347 -18.47 10.27 -16.59
C PRO A 347 -18.73 10.39 -18.09
N ASP A 348 -18.99 11.60 -18.61
CA ASP A 348 -19.16 11.87 -20.05
C ASP A 348 -17.85 11.82 -20.86
N LEU A 349 -16.75 11.53 -20.18
CA LEU A 349 -15.39 11.42 -20.70
C LEU A 349 -14.83 12.73 -21.30
N ASN A 350 -15.46 13.89 -21.12
CA ASN A 350 -15.03 15.14 -21.74
C ASN A 350 -14.08 15.98 -20.89
N LEU A 351 -14.09 15.80 -19.57
CA LEU A 351 -13.24 16.50 -18.63
C LEU A 351 -12.25 15.54 -17.95
N VAL A 352 -11.10 16.09 -17.59
CA VAL A 352 -10.12 15.42 -16.73
C VAL A 352 -9.74 16.36 -15.58
N ALA A 353 -9.81 15.86 -14.36
CA ALA A 353 -9.32 16.52 -13.17
C ALA A 353 -7.98 15.92 -12.78
N TYR A 354 -6.96 16.74 -12.53
CA TYR A 354 -5.66 16.26 -12.09
C TYR A 354 -4.86 17.26 -11.26
N ALA A 355 -3.93 16.77 -10.46
CA ALA A 355 -3.04 17.63 -9.68
C ALA A 355 -1.83 18.06 -10.53
N GLN A 356 -1.49 19.35 -10.51
CA GLN A 356 -0.34 19.92 -11.22
C GLN A 356 0.46 20.83 -10.29
N LEU A 357 1.80 20.75 -10.37
CA LEU A 357 2.68 21.74 -9.74
C LEU A 357 2.75 22.98 -10.62
N ARG A 358 2.48 24.17 -10.05
CA ARG A 358 2.52 25.43 -10.77
C ARG A 358 3.34 26.47 -10.02
N GLN A 359 4.11 27.24 -10.77
CA GLN A 359 4.73 28.46 -10.29
C GLN A 359 3.71 29.62 -10.39
N PRO A 360 3.51 30.41 -9.33
CA PRO A 360 2.70 31.62 -9.41
C PRO A 360 3.27 32.58 -10.46
N GLU A 361 2.42 33.32 -11.20
CA GLU A 361 2.85 34.23 -12.28
C GLU A 361 3.90 35.28 -11.85
N ASN A 362 3.95 35.61 -10.56
CA ASN A 362 4.91 36.56 -9.96
C ASN A 362 5.76 35.93 -8.83
N GLY A 363 5.81 34.60 -8.73
CA GLY A 363 6.51 33.87 -7.67
C GLY A 363 7.93 33.47 -8.07
N SER A 364 8.77 33.17 -7.08
CA SER A 364 10.07 32.54 -7.29
C SER A 364 9.90 31.05 -7.61
N ALA A 365 10.96 30.39 -8.09
CA ALA A 365 10.96 28.94 -8.28
C ALA A 365 10.77 28.16 -6.95
N GLU A 366 10.95 28.81 -5.80
CA GLU A 366 10.71 28.26 -4.47
C GLU A 366 9.21 28.29 -4.09
N ASP A 367 8.36 29.02 -4.84
CA ASP A 367 6.93 29.17 -4.59
C ASP A 367 6.04 28.18 -5.35
N VAL A 368 6.61 27.06 -5.83
CA VAL A 368 5.85 26.01 -6.54
C VAL A 368 4.75 25.47 -5.63
N GLN A 369 3.50 25.54 -6.10
CA GLN A 369 2.33 25.07 -5.35
C GLN A 369 1.61 23.98 -6.12
N LEU A 370 0.95 23.08 -5.39
CA LEU A 370 0.02 22.12 -5.97
C LEU A 370 -1.30 22.83 -6.31
N TRP A 371 -1.82 22.54 -7.50
CA TRP A 371 -3.10 23.03 -8.01
C TRP A 371 -3.92 21.86 -8.52
N LEU A 372 -5.23 21.93 -8.33
CA LEU A 372 -6.16 21.03 -8.99
C LEU A 372 -6.53 21.68 -10.31
N GLN A 373 -6.16 21.03 -11.40
CA GLN A 373 -6.53 21.44 -12.74
C GLN A 373 -7.71 20.59 -13.22
N VAL A 374 -8.69 21.25 -13.83
CA VAL A 374 -9.78 20.59 -14.56
C VAL A 374 -9.67 21.04 -16.00
N GLN A 375 -9.49 20.10 -16.92
CA GLN A 375 -9.23 20.37 -18.33
C GLN A 375 -10.28 19.70 -19.22
N ARG A 376 -10.71 20.43 -20.25
CA ARG A 376 -11.49 19.92 -21.38
C ARG A 376 -10.60 19.16 -22.35
N LEU A 377 -10.98 17.92 -22.64
CA LEU A 377 -10.19 17.03 -23.50
C LEU A 377 -10.36 17.31 -25.00
N ASP A 378 -11.40 18.04 -25.40
CA ASP A 378 -11.69 18.35 -26.81
C ASP A 378 -10.88 19.53 -27.36
N ASN A 379 -10.67 20.56 -26.54
CA ASN A 379 -9.98 21.78 -26.95
C ASN A 379 -8.78 22.16 -26.06
N GLY A 380 -8.61 21.49 -24.92
CA GLY A 380 -7.51 21.74 -23.99
C GLY A 380 -7.73 22.91 -23.04
N ASP A 381 -8.88 23.60 -23.08
CA ASP A 381 -9.23 24.65 -22.11
C ASP A 381 -9.19 24.09 -20.70
N TRP A 382 -8.90 24.92 -19.71
CA TRP A 382 -8.83 24.48 -18.31
C TRP A 382 -9.25 25.56 -17.32
N ILE A 383 -9.70 25.10 -16.16
CA ILE A 383 -9.84 25.88 -14.93
C ILE A 383 -8.94 25.26 -13.86
N ALA A 384 -8.57 26.02 -12.82
CA ALA A 384 -7.71 25.51 -11.77
C ALA A 384 -8.04 26.08 -10.39
N PHE A 385 -7.79 25.29 -9.35
CA PHE A 385 -8.05 25.62 -7.95
C PHE A 385 -6.75 25.48 -7.13
N PRO A 386 -6.37 26.52 -6.36
CA PRO A 386 -5.12 26.52 -5.61
C PRO A 386 -5.22 25.71 -4.31
N HIS A 387 -4.10 25.12 -3.89
CA HIS A 387 -3.98 24.37 -2.63
C HIS A 387 -5.03 23.27 -2.47
N PRO A 388 -5.22 22.38 -3.45
CA PRO A 388 -6.08 21.22 -3.24
C PRO A 388 -5.44 20.29 -2.22
N SER A 389 -6.25 19.65 -1.39
CA SER A 389 -5.82 18.51 -0.58
C SER A 389 -6.25 17.20 -1.23
N ILE A 390 -7.52 17.07 -1.60
CA ILE A 390 -8.10 15.82 -2.12
C ILE A 390 -9.13 16.15 -3.20
N PHE A 391 -9.10 15.46 -4.34
CA PHE A 391 -10.25 15.39 -5.25
C PHE A 391 -11.02 14.12 -4.92
N HIS A 392 -12.33 14.23 -4.67
CA HIS A 392 -13.14 13.09 -4.26
C HIS A 392 -13.74 12.35 -5.45
N ALA A 393 -14.65 13.00 -6.17
CA ALA A 393 -15.38 12.35 -7.27
C ALA A 393 -16.11 13.37 -8.15
N TRP A 394 -16.34 12.96 -9.39
CA TRP A 394 -17.28 13.61 -10.32
C TRP A 394 -18.71 13.19 -10.02
N ALA A 395 -19.65 14.12 -10.17
CA ALA A 395 -21.07 13.80 -10.19
C ALA A 395 -21.45 13.06 -11.48
N PRO A 396 -22.49 12.20 -11.46
CA PRO A 396 -22.95 11.48 -12.65
C PRO A 396 -23.32 12.38 -13.83
N ASP A 397 -23.70 13.63 -13.58
CA ASP A 397 -24.04 14.61 -14.63
C ASP A 397 -22.82 15.21 -15.35
N SER A 398 -21.59 14.87 -14.92
CA SER A 398 -20.32 15.40 -15.44
C SER A 398 -20.15 16.92 -15.34
N ARG A 399 -21.04 17.61 -14.61
CA ARG A 399 -21.00 19.07 -14.41
C ARG A 399 -20.47 19.43 -13.05
N HIS A 400 -20.83 18.66 -12.03
CA HIS A 400 -20.40 18.89 -10.66
C HIS A 400 -19.25 17.96 -10.29
N PHE A 401 -18.39 18.42 -9.38
CA PHE A 401 -17.33 17.62 -8.78
C PHE A 401 -17.03 18.10 -7.37
N ALA A 402 -16.62 17.17 -6.51
CA ALA A 402 -16.31 17.45 -5.12
C ALA A 402 -14.80 17.35 -4.86
N PHE A 403 -14.25 18.35 -4.17
CA PHE A 403 -12.83 18.40 -3.81
C PHE A 403 -12.63 19.20 -2.52
N GLN A 404 -11.51 18.99 -1.84
CA GLN A 404 -11.08 19.79 -0.71
C GLN A 404 -9.95 20.72 -1.11
N SER A 405 -10.02 21.98 -0.65
CA SER A 405 -9.05 23.01 -0.99
C SER A 405 -8.83 24.00 0.16
N GLY A 406 -7.65 24.62 0.20
CA GLY A 406 -7.30 25.69 1.13
C GLY A 406 -6.35 25.26 2.25
N ARG A 407 -5.78 26.24 2.95
CA ARG A 407 -4.85 26.00 4.09
C ARG A 407 -5.52 25.31 5.28
N THR A 408 -6.80 25.61 5.45
CA THR A 408 -7.72 24.88 6.33
C THR A 408 -8.71 24.21 5.39
N PRO A 409 -8.48 22.94 4.99
CA PRO A 409 -9.18 22.33 3.87
C PRO A 409 -10.70 22.38 4.05
N GLN A 410 -11.40 22.93 3.07
CA GLN A 410 -12.86 22.98 3.03
C GLN A 410 -13.37 22.07 1.92
N LEU A 411 -14.40 21.28 2.18
CA LEU A 411 -15.11 20.55 1.14
C LEU A 411 -15.85 21.54 0.23
N LEU A 412 -15.55 21.48 -1.07
CA LEU A 412 -16.10 22.34 -2.10
C LEU A 412 -16.75 21.52 -3.20
N ILE A 413 -17.89 22.01 -3.67
CA ILE A 413 -18.56 21.56 -4.89
C ILE A 413 -18.20 22.55 -6.00
N GLY A 414 -17.43 22.07 -6.96
CA GLY A 414 -17.03 22.80 -8.17
C GLY A 414 -17.91 22.46 -9.36
N GLN A 415 -17.85 23.34 -10.35
CA GLN A 415 -18.43 23.16 -11.68
C GLN A 415 -17.59 23.93 -12.72
N TRP A 416 -17.66 23.53 -13.98
CA TRP A 416 -16.80 24.08 -15.03
C TRP A 416 -16.89 25.62 -15.18
N SER A 417 -18.10 26.18 -15.18
CA SER A 417 -18.33 27.59 -15.53
C SER A 417 -18.97 28.42 -14.42
N GLY A 418 -18.75 28.07 -13.14
CA GLY A 418 -19.42 28.75 -12.04
C GLY A 418 -18.62 28.78 -10.74
N PRO A 419 -19.08 29.55 -9.74
CA PRO A 419 -18.41 29.63 -8.45
C PRO A 419 -18.46 28.29 -7.73
N THR A 420 -17.43 28.00 -6.94
CA THR A 420 -17.44 26.88 -6.00
C THR A 420 -18.43 27.16 -4.86
N LYS A 421 -19.03 26.09 -4.33
CA LYS A 421 -19.93 26.11 -3.17
C LYS A 421 -19.34 25.28 -2.05
N ALA A 422 -19.60 25.64 -0.79
CA ALA A 422 -19.22 24.79 0.34
C ALA A 422 -20.09 23.53 0.36
N GLY A 423 -19.48 22.36 0.56
CA GLY A 423 -20.15 21.05 0.62
C GLY A 423 -20.77 20.72 1.98
N GLY A 424 -21.25 21.73 2.70
CA GLY A 424 -22.04 21.53 3.93
C GLY A 424 -21.27 21.23 5.22
N VAL A 425 -19.95 21.18 5.23
CA VAL A 425 -19.14 21.07 6.46
C VAL A 425 -18.22 22.26 6.68
N ASP A 426 -17.89 22.49 7.95
CA ASP A 426 -16.96 23.53 8.35
C ASP A 426 -15.56 23.30 7.77
N ALA A 427 -14.85 24.39 7.50
CA ALA A 427 -13.47 24.31 7.04
C ALA A 427 -12.59 23.65 8.11
N GLY A 428 -11.76 22.69 7.69
CA GLY A 428 -10.87 21.94 8.56
C GLY A 428 -11.45 20.61 9.03
N THR A 429 -12.74 20.34 8.78
CA THR A 429 -13.33 19.02 9.03
C THR A 429 -12.76 17.98 8.06
N PRO A 430 -12.12 16.90 8.55
CA PRO A 430 -11.67 15.81 7.69
C PRO A 430 -12.86 15.12 7.01
N VAL A 431 -12.79 14.96 5.69
CA VAL A 431 -13.83 14.31 4.86
C VAL A 431 -13.24 13.10 4.17
N SER A 432 -14.01 12.03 4.06
CA SER A 432 -13.59 10.77 3.43
C SER A 432 -14.76 10.08 2.73
N ASP A 433 -14.44 9.21 1.77
CA ASP A 433 -15.40 8.31 1.08
C ASP A 433 -16.64 9.06 0.58
N LEU A 434 -16.45 10.15 -0.17
CA LEU A 434 -17.55 10.90 -0.77
C LEU A 434 -18.04 10.18 -2.03
N ARG A 435 -19.33 9.89 -2.08
CA ARG A 435 -20.00 9.22 -3.19
C ARG A 435 -21.21 10.03 -3.63
N TRP A 436 -21.35 10.22 -4.93
CA TRP A 436 -22.52 10.86 -5.48
C TRP A 436 -23.69 9.88 -5.51
N VAL A 437 -24.85 10.34 -5.06
CA VAL A 437 -26.12 9.60 -5.13
C VAL A 437 -26.77 9.85 -6.48
N ASP A 438 -26.81 11.13 -6.89
CA ASP A 438 -27.26 11.60 -8.19
C ASP A 438 -26.55 12.91 -8.55
N ALA A 439 -27.08 13.68 -9.50
CA ALA A 439 -26.51 14.97 -9.90
C ALA A 439 -26.61 16.07 -8.82
N GLY A 440 -27.55 15.96 -7.89
CA GLY A 440 -27.88 16.96 -6.88
C GLY A 440 -27.44 16.59 -5.47
N TYR A 441 -27.20 15.31 -5.19
CA TYR A 441 -26.94 14.79 -3.85
C TYR A 441 -25.71 13.90 -3.77
N HIS A 442 -25.02 13.98 -2.65
CA HIS A 442 -23.84 13.17 -2.34
C HIS A 442 -23.83 12.79 -0.86
N LEU A 443 -23.25 11.62 -0.58
CA LEU A 443 -22.96 11.12 0.75
C LEU A 443 -21.46 11.26 1.01
N PHE A 444 -21.08 11.48 2.27
CA PHE A 444 -19.67 11.44 2.68
C PHE A 444 -19.54 11.20 4.18
N LEU A 445 -18.34 10.82 4.60
CA LEU A 445 -17.98 10.68 6.00
C LEU A 445 -17.23 11.92 6.47
N ALA A 446 -17.67 12.50 7.57
CA ALA A 446 -16.99 13.60 8.25
C ALA A 446 -16.49 13.15 9.63
N GLN A 447 -15.25 13.51 9.97
CA GLN A 447 -14.73 13.27 11.31
C GLN A 447 -15.22 14.36 12.27
N ARG A 448 -15.87 13.95 13.35
CA ARG A 448 -16.31 14.82 14.44
C ARG A 448 -15.22 14.87 15.50
N SER A 449 -14.74 16.07 15.84
CA SER A 449 -13.85 16.26 16.98
C SER A 449 -14.55 15.90 18.28
N ALA A 450 -13.88 15.14 19.14
CA ALA A 450 -14.36 14.80 20.47
C ALA A 450 -14.75 16.08 21.25
N ALA A 451 -15.96 16.11 21.82
CA ALA A 451 -16.32 17.17 22.76
C ALA A 451 -15.49 17.02 24.04
N ALA A 452 -15.31 18.11 24.81
CA ALA A 452 -14.58 18.06 26.08
C ALA A 452 -15.20 17.01 27.02
N GLY A 453 -14.49 15.89 27.23
CA GLY A 453 -14.93 14.76 28.04
C GLY A 453 -15.18 13.45 27.28
N GLU A 454 -15.13 13.46 25.93
CA GLU A 454 -15.16 12.25 25.10
C GLU A 454 -13.74 11.69 24.90
N GLN A 455 -13.63 10.36 24.82
CA GLN A 455 -12.34 9.65 24.79
C GLN A 455 -11.68 9.59 23.41
N SER A 456 -12.44 9.77 22.33
CA SER A 456 -11.94 9.76 20.95
C SER A 456 -12.88 10.50 20.00
N ASP A 457 -12.34 10.93 18.86
CA ASP A 457 -13.13 11.44 17.74
C ASP A 457 -14.11 10.38 17.22
N GLY A 458 -15.18 10.84 16.56
CA GLY A 458 -16.18 10.00 15.91
C GLY A 458 -16.32 10.28 14.41
N TRP A 459 -17.17 9.51 13.74
CA TRP A 459 -17.49 9.64 12.33
C TRP A 459 -19.00 9.84 12.12
N GLU A 460 -19.34 10.72 11.19
CA GLU A 460 -20.71 11.01 10.79
C GLU A 460 -20.89 10.73 9.30
N LEU A 461 -21.91 9.96 8.95
CA LEU A 461 -22.38 9.81 7.58
C LEU A 461 -23.36 10.93 7.26
N ILE A 462 -22.98 11.79 6.32
CA ILE A 462 -23.70 13.00 5.97
C ILE A 462 -24.24 12.86 4.56
N LEU A 463 -25.53 13.16 4.38
CA LEU A 463 -26.16 13.39 3.07
C LEU A 463 -26.23 14.89 2.82
N SER A 464 -25.68 15.35 1.70
CA SER A 464 -25.65 16.77 1.34
C SER A 464 -26.11 17.00 -0.10
N ASP A 465 -26.72 18.16 -0.32
CA ASP A 465 -27.05 18.64 -1.67
C ASP A 465 -25.91 19.51 -2.25
N VAL A 466 -25.93 19.75 -3.56
CA VAL A 466 -24.98 20.64 -4.26
C VAL A 466 -25.07 22.11 -3.84
N HIS A 467 -26.08 22.49 -3.06
CA HIS A 467 -26.28 23.83 -2.54
C HIS A 467 -25.66 24.03 -1.14
N GLY A 468 -25.15 22.96 -0.53
CA GLY A 468 -24.48 22.95 0.77
C GLY A 468 -25.41 22.66 1.95
N SER A 469 -26.70 22.39 1.70
CA SER A 469 -27.57 21.86 2.76
C SER A 469 -27.16 20.41 3.05
N ASN A 470 -27.31 19.97 4.29
CA ASN A 470 -26.98 18.61 4.67
C ASN A 470 -27.78 18.10 5.86
N THR A 471 -27.74 16.79 6.06
CA THR A 471 -28.27 16.11 7.23
C THR A 471 -27.36 14.95 7.61
N ILE A 472 -27.21 14.71 8.92
CA ILE A 472 -26.48 13.55 9.44
C ILE A 472 -27.43 12.35 9.42
N LEU A 473 -27.08 11.32 8.66
CA LEU A 473 -27.84 10.08 8.60
C LEU A 473 -27.44 9.12 9.73
N ALA A 474 -26.15 9.03 10.07
CA ALA A 474 -25.66 8.15 11.12
C ALA A 474 -24.38 8.70 11.78
N SER A 475 -24.13 8.28 13.03
CA SER A 475 -22.90 8.58 13.77
C SER A 475 -22.35 7.33 14.46
N THR A 476 -21.02 7.25 14.54
CA THR A 476 -20.26 6.17 15.18
C THR A 476 -18.94 6.66 15.76
N GLU A 477 -18.33 5.87 16.66
CA GLU A 477 -16.97 6.12 17.15
C GLU A 477 -15.90 5.65 16.14
N ARG A 478 -16.21 4.63 15.33
CA ARG A 478 -15.29 4.07 14.34
C ARG A 478 -15.67 4.50 12.92
N PHE A 479 -14.68 4.48 12.04
CA PHE A 479 -14.89 4.68 10.60
C PHE A 479 -15.94 3.69 10.07
N LEU A 480 -16.85 4.19 9.24
CA LEU A 480 -17.94 3.43 8.62
C LEU A 480 -17.62 3.16 7.16
N ARG A 481 -18.24 2.12 6.60
CA ARG A 481 -18.33 1.92 5.15
C ARG A 481 -19.80 1.79 4.79
N TYR A 482 -20.14 2.38 3.67
CA TYR A 482 -21.52 2.47 3.21
C TYR A 482 -21.58 2.35 1.70
N ASP A 483 -22.78 2.05 1.22
CA ASP A 483 -23.12 2.10 -0.19
C ASP A 483 -24.56 2.56 -0.36
N SER A 484 -24.94 3.01 -1.55
CA SER A 484 -26.27 3.57 -1.79
C SER A 484 -26.81 3.26 -3.16
N ALA A 485 -28.13 3.11 -3.25
CA ALA A 485 -28.87 2.95 -4.50
C ALA A 485 -30.10 3.87 -4.53
N ILE A 486 -30.52 4.26 -5.74
CA ILE A 486 -31.77 4.97 -5.98
C ILE A 486 -32.75 3.99 -6.61
N VAL A 487 -33.74 3.55 -5.83
CA VAL A 487 -34.79 2.66 -6.30
C VAL A 487 -35.81 3.47 -7.09
N ARG A 488 -35.74 3.40 -8.42
CA ARG A 488 -36.76 3.99 -9.29
C ARG A 488 -37.90 2.99 -9.47
N GLU A 489 -39.14 3.40 -9.19
CA GLU A 489 -40.32 2.67 -9.65
C GLU A 489 -40.43 2.83 -11.18
N GLU A 490 -39.61 2.09 -11.93
CA GLU A 490 -39.79 1.93 -13.38
C GLU A 490 -40.17 0.48 -13.68
N THR A 491 -41.27 0.33 -14.43
CA THR A 491 -41.78 -0.93 -14.94
C THR A 491 -40.66 -1.75 -15.56
N LEU A 492 -40.33 -2.88 -14.93
CA LEU A 492 -39.31 -3.84 -15.37
C LEU A 492 -39.34 -4.03 -16.91
N PRO A 493 -38.21 -3.87 -17.62
CA PRO A 493 -38.10 -4.45 -18.95
C PRO A 493 -38.24 -5.97 -18.81
N LEU A 494 -39.03 -6.56 -19.71
CA LEU A 494 -39.35 -7.99 -19.71
C LEU A 494 -38.07 -8.84 -19.66
N PRO A 495 -38.06 -9.98 -18.94
CA PRO A 495 -36.91 -10.88 -18.92
C PRO A 495 -36.63 -11.36 -20.35
N PHE A 496 -35.37 -11.23 -20.78
CA PHE A 496 -34.90 -11.84 -22.01
C PHE A 496 -35.07 -13.36 -21.90
N LEU A 497 -36.02 -13.89 -22.67
CA LEU A 497 -36.14 -15.33 -22.92
C LEU A 497 -34.94 -15.77 -23.76
N VAL A 498 -33.93 -16.33 -23.10
CA VAL A 498 -32.88 -17.10 -23.78
C VAL A 498 -33.53 -18.39 -24.31
N THR A 499 -33.74 -18.47 -25.62
CA THR A 499 -34.14 -19.70 -26.28
C THR A 499 -32.94 -20.65 -26.41
N PRO A 500 -33.04 -21.92 -26.01
CA PRO A 500 -31.96 -22.88 -26.20
C PRO A 500 -31.87 -23.25 -27.70
N THR A 501 -30.69 -23.08 -28.28
CA THR A 501 -30.37 -23.49 -29.67
C THR A 501 -29.39 -24.68 -29.59
N PRO A 502 -29.45 -25.66 -30.52
CA PRO A 502 -29.19 -27.05 -30.18
C PRO A 502 -27.70 -27.42 -30.19
N THR A 503 -27.43 -28.49 -29.45
CA THR A 503 -26.17 -29.22 -29.26
C THR A 503 -25.42 -29.45 -30.58
N PRO A 504 -24.10 -29.19 -30.65
CA PRO A 504 -23.29 -29.68 -31.76
C PRO A 504 -22.90 -31.14 -31.52
N ASP A 505 -22.98 -31.89 -32.62
CA ASP A 505 -22.63 -33.29 -32.75
C ASP A 505 -21.12 -33.50 -32.54
N VAL A 506 -20.77 -34.46 -31.67
CA VAL A 506 -19.40 -34.88 -31.43
C VAL A 506 -19.10 -36.02 -32.37
N SER A 507 -18.24 -35.81 -33.37
CA SER A 507 -17.45 -36.89 -33.99
C SER A 507 -16.27 -36.41 -34.83
N LEU A 508 -15.13 -37.01 -34.49
CA LEU A 508 -13.93 -37.31 -35.28
C LEU A 508 -12.75 -36.33 -35.24
N LEU A 509 -11.83 -36.75 -34.37
CA LEU A 509 -10.37 -36.55 -34.35
C LEU A 509 -9.72 -36.66 -35.74
N GLU A 510 -8.74 -35.78 -35.99
CA GLU A 510 -7.44 -36.21 -36.51
C GLU A 510 -6.34 -35.26 -35.99
N ALA A 511 -5.27 -35.85 -35.45
CA ALA A 511 -4.15 -35.17 -34.83
C ALA A 511 -3.09 -34.81 -35.88
N THR A 512 -2.56 -33.59 -35.80
CA THR A 512 -1.30 -33.21 -36.46
C THR A 512 -0.21 -32.94 -35.41
N PRO A 513 1.05 -33.35 -35.67
CA PRO A 513 2.06 -33.47 -34.63
C PRO A 513 2.70 -32.13 -34.26
N THR A 514 3.02 -32.02 -32.97
CA THR A 514 3.83 -30.99 -32.32
C THR A 514 5.24 -30.92 -32.93
N PRO A 515 5.84 -29.72 -33.12
CA PRO A 515 7.25 -29.62 -33.49
C PRO A 515 8.13 -29.97 -32.29
N THR A 516 9.02 -30.94 -32.48
CA THR A 516 10.10 -31.29 -31.56
C THR A 516 11.16 -30.20 -31.60
N VAL A 517 11.41 -29.53 -30.48
CA VAL A 517 12.58 -28.68 -30.29
C VAL A 517 13.76 -29.57 -29.91
N GLU A 518 14.80 -29.62 -30.75
CA GLU A 518 16.09 -30.22 -30.39
C GLU A 518 16.87 -29.29 -29.44
N PRO A 519 17.52 -29.81 -28.38
CA PRO A 519 18.41 -29.00 -27.56
C PRO A 519 19.75 -28.77 -28.28
N SER A 520 20.06 -27.49 -28.53
CA SER A 520 21.38 -27.04 -28.96
C SER A 520 22.42 -27.31 -27.87
N SER A 521 23.26 -28.33 -28.06
CA SER A 521 24.43 -28.62 -27.22
C SER A 521 25.64 -27.80 -27.67
N ALA A 522 25.62 -26.49 -27.40
CA ALA A 522 26.84 -25.69 -27.40
C ALA A 522 27.59 -25.95 -26.08
N VAL A 523 28.82 -26.47 -26.15
CA VAL A 523 29.67 -26.65 -24.96
C VAL A 523 30.10 -25.27 -24.47
N ILE A 524 29.55 -24.81 -23.34
CA ILE A 524 29.95 -23.56 -22.69
C ILE A 524 31.29 -23.77 -21.97
N ASP A 525 32.27 -22.92 -22.26
CA ASP A 525 33.59 -22.94 -21.62
C ASP A 525 33.54 -22.23 -20.26
N VAL A 526 33.94 -22.93 -19.19
CA VAL A 526 33.86 -22.45 -17.79
C VAL A 526 35.03 -21.55 -17.36
N ARG A 527 35.89 -21.10 -18.28
CA ARG A 527 36.99 -20.17 -17.95
C ARG A 527 36.44 -18.81 -17.51
N TRP A 528 37.02 -18.23 -16.46
CA TRP A 528 36.68 -16.91 -15.93
C TRP A 528 37.91 -15.99 -15.87
N ASP A 529 37.71 -14.69 -15.72
CA ASP A 529 38.79 -13.73 -15.52
C ASP A 529 39.30 -13.82 -14.06
N THR A 530 40.57 -14.18 -13.86
CA THR A 530 41.14 -14.34 -12.53
C THR A 530 41.59 -13.02 -11.88
N ASN A 531 41.30 -11.87 -12.49
CA ASN A 531 41.61 -10.57 -11.91
C ASN A 531 40.81 -10.37 -10.60
N PRO A 532 41.46 -9.98 -9.48
CA PRO A 532 40.77 -9.69 -8.21
C PRO A 532 39.63 -8.66 -8.31
N SER A 533 39.66 -7.79 -9.31
CA SER A 533 38.60 -6.80 -9.56
C SER A 533 37.52 -7.29 -10.52
N ALA A 534 37.70 -8.42 -11.20
CA ALA A 534 36.68 -8.98 -12.08
C ALA A 534 35.54 -9.59 -11.25
N ARG A 535 34.29 -9.18 -11.51
CA ARG A 535 33.11 -9.73 -10.86
C ARG A 535 32.59 -10.92 -11.65
N ILE A 536 32.64 -12.11 -11.04
CA ILE A 536 32.31 -13.37 -11.71
C ILE A 536 30.88 -13.79 -11.44
N ILE A 537 30.41 -13.67 -10.21
CA ILE A 537 29.01 -13.97 -9.84
C ILE A 537 28.48 -12.83 -8.99
N ARG A 538 27.24 -12.44 -9.24
CA ARG A 538 26.50 -11.52 -8.37
C ARG A 538 25.07 -11.99 -8.24
N TYR A 539 24.64 -12.25 -7.01
CA TYR A 539 23.23 -12.46 -6.68
C TYR A 539 22.77 -11.25 -5.86
N TYR A 540 21.81 -10.50 -6.42
CA TYR A 540 21.44 -9.20 -5.87
C TYR A 540 20.02 -8.81 -6.28
N SER A 541 19.40 -7.95 -5.48
CA SER A 541 18.24 -7.15 -5.89
C SER A 541 18.66 -5.69 -6.11
N PRO A 542 18.11 -4.98 -7.09
CA PRO A 542 18.37 -3.57 -7.28
C PRO A 542 17.73 -2.68 -6.18
N SER A 543 17.01 -3.22 -5.20
CA SER A 543 16.50 -2.48 -4.03
C SER A 543 16.44 -3.38 -2.79
N THR A 544 16.33 -2.82 -1.58
CA THR A 544 16.35 -3.65 -0.36
C THR A 544 15.04 -4.44 -0.22
N THR A 545 15.10 -5.64 0.36
CA THR A 545 13.94 -6.53 0.60
C THR A 545 13.09 -6.11 1.82
N ALA A 546 13.08 -4.84 2.19
CA ALA A 546 12.33 -4.36 3.35
C ALA A 546 11.47 -3.15 2.96
N GLY A 547 10.25 -3.41 2.49
CA GLY A 547 9.29 -2.41 2.00
C GLY A 547 8.90 -1.32 3.02
N LEU A 548 9.75 -0.31 3.18
CA LEU A 548 9.44 0.96 3.84
C LEU A 548 10.01 2.13 3.04
N ALA A 549 9.34 3.29 3.09
CA ALA A 549 9.80 4.54 2.49
C ALA A 549 11.20 4.91 3.05
N GLY A 550 12.24 4.68 2.23
CA GLY A 550 13.65 4.72 2.59
C GLY A 550 14.47 3.56 2.00
N ALA A 551 13.80 2.47 1.60
CA ALA A 551 14.35 1.23 1.07
C ALA A 551 14.72 1.22 -0.43
N TYR A 552 14.42 2.30 -1.17
CA TYR A 552 14.53 2.35 -2.64
C TYR A 552 15.82 2.98 -3.17
N ASP A 553 16.72 3.39 -2.28
CA ASP A 553 17.95 3.99 -2.72
C ASP A 553 19.03 2.92 -2.87
N ARG A 554 19.42 2.75 -4.14
CA ARG A 554 20.41 1.77 -4.63
C ARG A 554 21.79 1.93 -3.98
N ARG A 555 22.03 3.04 -3.27
CA ARG A 555 23.25 3.31 -2.50
C ARG A 555 23.42 2.41 -1.27
N TYR A 556 22.37 1.73 -0.81
CA TYR A 556 22.28 1.09 0.52
C TYR A 556 22.29 -0.45 0.54
N TYR A 557 22.53 -1.07 -0.61
CA TYR A 557 22.35 -2.51 -0.79
C TYR A 557 23.67 -3.28 -0.76
N VAL A 558 23.78 -4.25 0.15
CA VAL A 558 24.83 -5.28 0.09
C VAL A 558 24.25 -6.46 -0.68
N PRO A 559 24.82 -6.84 -1.84
CA PRO A 559 24.41 -8.04 -2.57
C PRO A 559 24.39 -9.27 -1.67
N GLU A 560 23.39 -10.13 -1.85
CA GLU A 560 23.26 -11.41 -1.15
C GLU A 560 24.50 -12.25 -1.34
N VAL A 561 25.04 -12.26 -2.57
CA VAL A 561 26.28 -12.95 -2.90
C VAL A 561 27.06 -12.16 -3.94
N GLN A 562 28.37 -12.04 -3.75
CA GLN A 562 29.27 -11.52 -4.76
C GLN A 562 30.57 -12.32 -4.76
N VAL A 563 31.01 -12.75 -5.95
CA VAL A 563 32.23 -13.54 -6.17
C VAL A 563 33.13 -12.81 -7.15
N TRP A 564 34.41 -12.68 -6.81
CA TRP A 564 35.44 -12.05 -7.64
C TRP A 564 36.38 -13.06 -8.29
N GLY A 565 37.14 -12.62 -9.30
CA GLY A 565 37.98 -13.45 -10.15
C GLY A 565 39.07 -14.23 -9.41
N ASP A 566 39.55 -13.68 -8.30
CA ASP A 566 40.53 -14.30 -7.43
C ASP A 566 39.93 -15.37 -6.49
N GLY A 567 38.61 -15.55 -6.47
CA GLY A 567 37.91 -16.50 -5.61
C GLY A 567 37.37 -15.89 -4.32
N ARG A 568 37.58 -14.59 -4.07
CA ARG A 568 36.94 -13.92 -2.93
C ARG A 568 35.43 -14.02 -3.07
N ILE A 569 34.74 -14.33 -1.97
CA ILE A 569 33.28 -14.37 -1.91
C ILE A 569 32.80 -13.60 -0.68
N ILE A 570 31.80 -12.74 -0.89
CA ILE A 570 31.03 -12.13 0.18
C ILE A 570 29.60 -12.62 0.06
N TRP A 571 28.99 -13.01 1.18
CA TRP A 571 27.58 -13.38 1.22
C TRP A 571 26.88 -12.91 2.48
N VAL A 572 25.56 -12.78 2.40
CA VAL A 572 24.71 -12.26 3.47
C VAL A 572 23.90 -13.40 4.07
N ILE A 573 24.00 -13.58 5.39
CA ILE A 573 23.08 -14.42 6.16
C ILE A 573 22.00 -13.51 6.75
N LYS A 574 20.75 -13.72 6.32
CA LYS A 574 19.58 -13.01 6.85
C LYS A 574 19.10 -13.68 8.13
N GLU A 575 18.92 -12.88 9.18
CA GLU A 575 18.26 -13.28 10.43
C GLU A 575 16.94 -12.50 10.55
N ARG A 576 16.14 -12.78 11.59
CA ARG A 576 14.77 -12.23 11.69
C ARG A 576 14.71 -10.69 11.62
N GLU A 577 15.64 -10.02 12.30
CA GLU A 577 15.73 -8.53 12.35
C GLU A 577 17.11 -7.99 11.94
N SER A 578 18.14 -8.84 11.95
CA SER A 578 19.54 -8.53 11.66
C SER A 578 20.04 -9.24 10.39
N ARG A 579 21.21 -8.84 9.90
CA ARG A 579 21.98 -9.60 8.92
C ARG A 579 23.43 -9.73 9.37
N ARG A 580 24.08 -10.80 8.93
CA ARG A 580 25.53 -10.98 9.03
C ARG A 580 26.11 -11.00 7.63
N VAL A 581 27.26 -10.37 7.44
CA VAL A 581 27.98 -10.36 6.17
C VAL A 581 29.23 -11.18 6.39
N LEU A 582 29.42 -12.22 5.59
CA LEU A 582 30.58 -13.09 5.69
C LEU A 582 31.49 -12.89 4.48
N GLU A 583 32.78 -13.03 4.72
CA GLU A 583 33.81 -13.10 3.71
C GLU A 583 34.49 -14.48 3.76
N GLY A 584 34.79 -15.02 2.59
CA GLY A 584 35.48 -16.27 2.42
C GLY A 584 36.31 -16.28 1.14
N GLN A 585 37.06 -17.37 0.95
CA GLN A 585 37.94 -17.57 -0.20
C GLN A 585 37.68 -18.93 -0.82
N LEU A 586 37.20 -18.94 -2.06
CA LEU A 586 37.09 -20.15 -2.88
C LEU A 586 38.47 -20.51 -3.44
N THR A 587 38.85 -21.77 -3.29
CA THR A 587 39.98 -22.33 -4.04
C THR A 587 39.68 -22.39 -5.53
N THR A 588 40.70 -22.44 -6.39
CA THR A 588 40.51 -22.58 -7.84
C THR A 588 39.65 -23.79 -8.21
N GLU A 589 39.77 -24.90 -7.48
CA GLU A 589 38.94 -26.09 -7.70
C GLU A 589 37.47 -25.86 -7.28
N GLN A 590 37.22 -25.17 -6.17
CA GLN A 590 35.88 -24.79 -5.75
C GLN A 590 35.24 -23.80 -6.73
N MET A 591 35.99 -22.81 -7.21
CA MET A 591 35.52 -21.87 -8.24
C MET A 591 35.15 -22.61 -9.52
N LYS A 592 36.02 -23.50 -10.01
CA LYS A 592 35.76 -24.29 -11.21
C LYS A 592 34.54 -25.20 -11.04
N ALA A 593 34.39 -25.84 -9.88
CA ALA A 593 33.24 -26.67 -9.58
C ALA A 593 31.93 -25.86 -9.50
N LEU A 594 31.97 -24.66 -8.92
CA LEU A 594 30.84 -23.74 -8.87
C LEU A 594 30.40 -23.30 -10.28
N LEU A 595 31.34 -22.86 -11.12
CA LEU A 595 31.04 -22.43 -12.49
C LEU A 595 30.56 -23.60 -13.36
N GLN A 596 31.13 -24.79 -13.17
CA GLN A 596 30.65 -26.00 -13.85
C GLN A 596 29.22 -26.35 -13.42
N ARG A 597 28.89 -26.24 -12.13
CA ARG A 597 27.52 -26.43 -11.62
C ARG A 597 26.53 -25.47 -12.29
N ILE A 598 26.90 -24.21 -12.47
CA ILE A 598 26.06 -23.20 -13.15
C ILE A 598 25.82 -23.59 -14.61
N VAL A 599 26.87 -24.03 -15.31
CA VAL A 599 26.75 -24.50 -16.70
C VAL A 599 25.90 -25.76 -16.80
N ASP A 600 26.12 -26.74 -15.92
CA ASP A 600 25.39 -28.02 -15.89
C ASP A 600 23.91 -27.83 -15.53
N ALA A 601 23.57 -26.81 -14.72
CA ALA A 601 22.20 -26.40 -14.44
C ALA A 601 21.48 -25.82 -15.67
N GLY A 602 22.21 -25.48 -16.73
CA GLY A 602 21.66 -24.90 -17.95
C GLY A 602 21.42 -23.39 -17.88
N PHE A 603 22.06 -22.68 -16.94
CA PHE A 603 21.88 -21.24 -16.69
C PHE A 603 21.93 -20.40 -17.98
N PHE A 604 22.92 -20.65 -18.85
CA PHE A 604 23.08 -19.92 -20.11
C PHE A 604 21.96 -20.17 -21.13
N GLY A 605 21.16 -21.22 -20.97
CA GLY A 605 19.99 -21.54 -21.80
C GLY A 605 18.64 -21.08 -21.24
N TRP A 606 18.58 -20.62 -19.98
CA TRP A 606 17.34 -20.14 -19.36
C TRP A 606 16.77 -18.86 -20.00
N GLU A 607 15.51 -18.52 -19.72
CA GLU A 607 15.00 -17.18 -20.05
C GLU A 607 15.76 -16.10 -19.26
N GLU A 608 15.90 -14.91 -19.84
CA GLU A 608 16.54 -13.76 -19.16
C GLU A 608 15.68 -13.27 -17.98
N ARG A 609 14.37 -13.53 -18.02
CA ARG A 609 13.43 -13.07 -17.01
C ARG A 609 12.35 -14.10 -16.75
N TYR A 610 12.21 -14.48 -15.48
CA TYR A 610 11.08 -15.24 -14.96
C TYR A 610 10.21 -14.34 -14.11
N TYR A 611 8.92 -14.34 -14.41
CA TYR A 611 7.94 -13.55 -13.69
C TYR A 611 6.68 -14.38 -13.50
N THR A 612 6.34 -14.61 -12.24
CA THR A 612 5.05 -15.09 -11.79
C THR A 612 4.49 -14.02 -10.87
N PRO A 613 3.28 -13.50 -11.13
CA PRO A 613 2.63 -12.58 -10.21
C PRO A 613 2.65 -13.13 -8.77
N GLY A 614 3.26 -12.40 -7.83
CA GLY A 614 3.44 -12.84 -6.44
C GLY A 614 4.55 -13.84 -6.20
N GLY A 615 5.52 -13.89 -7.11
CA GLY A 615 6.72 -14.69 -6.95
C GLY A 615 7.52 -14.36 -5.68
N HIS A 616 8.50 -15.22 -5.39
CA HIS A 616 9.18 -15.28 -4.10
C HIS A 616 10.02 -14.05 -3.73
N SER A 617 10.22 -13.11 -4.65
CA SER A 617 11.26 -12.08 -4.60
C SER A 617 10.78 -10.74 -5.16
N PHE A 618 10.29 -9.81 -4.33
CA PHE A 618 10.11 -8.39 -4.74
C PHE A 618 11.02 -7.46 -3.91
N PRO A 619 11.88 -6.63 -4.55
CA PRO A 619 12.11 -6.51 -6.00
C PRO A 619 12.73 -7.78 -6.60
N PHE A 620 12.76 -7.87 -7.93
CA PHE A 620 13.37 -9.01 -8.65
C PHE A 620 14.75 -9.34 -8.07
N MET A 621 15.05 -10.63 -7.96
CA MET A 621 16.40 -11.10 -7.69
C MET A 621 17.11 -11.35 -9.02
N HIS A 622 18.33 -10.85 -9.13
CA HIS A 622 19.16 -10.97 -10.32
C HIS A 622 20.34 -11.87 -9.99
N LEU A 623 20.53 -12.92 -10.78
CA LEU A 623 21.74 -13.72 -10.79
C LEU A 623 22.53 -13.39 -12.05
N GLU A 624 23.67 -12.74 -11.89
CA GLU A 624 24.64 -12.39 -12.93
C GLU A 624 25.83 -13.36 -12.88
N VAL A 625 26.22 -13.93 -14.03
CA VAL A 625 27.42 -14.78 -14.16
C VAL A 625 28.25 -14.33 -15.37
N ASN A 626 29.54 -14.07 -15.14
CA ASN A 626 30.49 -13.58 -16.13
C ASN A 626 31.65 -14.58 -16.33
N LEU A 627 31.65 -15.26 -17.47
CA LEU A 627 32.73 -16.12 -17.96
C LEU A 627 33.48 -15.44 -19.12
N ILE A 628 34.67 -15.94 -19.44
CA ILE A 628 35.40 -15.50 -20.64
C ILE A 628 34.62 -15.95 -21.88
N GLY A 629 33.98 -15.00 -22.56
CA GLY A 629 33.22 -15.23 -23.79
C GLY A 629 31.72 -15.47 -23.60
N HIS A 630 31.24 -15.58 -22.36
CA HIS A 630 29.82 -15.75 -22.04
C HIS A 630 29.46 -14.94 -20.78
N SER A 631 28.49 -14.04 -20.89
CA SER A 631 27.94 -13.30 -19.75
C SER A 631 26.42 -13.37 -19.83
N LYS A 632 25.77 -13.57 -18.69
CA LYS A 632 24.31 -13.60 -18.62
C LYS A 632 23.83 -13.16 -17.24
N GLU A 633 22.72 -12.43 -17.25
CA GLU A 633 21.93 -12.12 -16.07
C GLU A 633 20.55 -12.76 -16.22
N VAL A 634 20.07 -13.39 -15.14
CA VAL A 634 18.69 -13.91 -15.05
C VAL A 634 18.00 -13.15 -13.93
N ALA A 635 16.89 -12.50 -14.27
CA ALA A 635 16.02 -11.81 -13.31
C ALA A 635 14.83 -12.72 -12.95
N GLU A 636 14.63 -12.97 -11.67
CA GLU A 636 13.59 -13.86 -11.16
C GLU A 636 12.65 -13.13 -10.18
N HIS A 637 11.36 -13.36 -10.39
CA HIS A 637 10.23 -13.01 -9.52
C HIS A 637 9.20 -14.13 -9.64
N GLY A 638 9.56 -15.37 -9.27
CA GLY A 638 8.75 -16.58 -9.38
C GLY A 638 8.71 -17.22 -10.77
N GLY A 639 8.59 -18.55 -10.81
CA GLY A 639 8.43 -19.34 -12.04
C GLY A 639 9.73 -19.72 -12.74
N ALA A 640 10.88 -19.51 -12.09
CA ALA A 640 12.17 -19.98 -12.59
C ALA A 640 12.31 -21.50 -12.41
N PRO A 641 13.22 -22.15 -13.17
CA PRO A 641 13.54 -23.56 -12.98
C PRO A 641 14.02 -23.84 -11.55
N GLU A 642 13.66 -25.00 -11.00
CA GLU A 642 14.08 -25.44 -9.65
C GLU A 642 15.60 -25.32 -9.44
N ALA A 643 16.37 -25.62 -10.48
CA ALA A 643 17.82 -25.53 -10.49
C ALA A 643 18.36 -24.11 -10.21
N LEU A 644 17.59 -23.04 -10.45
CA LEU A 644 17.96 -21.69 -10.02
C LEU A 644 17.92 -21.59 -8.49
N TYR A 645 16.86 -22.08 -7.85
CA TYR A 645 16.69 -22.00 -6.40
C TYR A 645 17.75 -22.85 -5.67
N GLU A 646 18.05 -24.05 -6.18
CA GLU A 646 19.14 -24.89 -5.65
C GLU A 646 20.52 -24.19 -5.76
N LEU A 647 20.75 -23.47 -6.87
CA LEU A 647 21.99 -22.72 -7.08
C LEU A 647 22.09 -21.53 -6.13
N VAL A 648 21.00 -20.78 -5.97
CA VAL A 648 20.91 -19.65 -5.04
C VAL A 648 21.14 -20.11 -3.61
N GLU A 649 20.49 -21.17 -3.15
CA GLU A 649 20.69 -21.72 -1.81
C GLU A 649 22.16 -22.10 -1.57
N PHE A 650 22.80 -22.71 -2.57
CA PHE A 650 24.23 -23.04 -2.49
C PHE A 650 25.12 -21.80 -2.43
N LEU A 651 24.81 -20.75 -3.20
CA LEU A 651 25.54 -19.48 -3.22
C LEU A 651 25.37 -18.73 -1.88
N GLU A 652 24.16 -18.64 -1.35
CA GLU A 652 23.85 -18.04 -0.04
C GLU A 652 24.48 -18.82 1.13
N GLY A 653 24.80 -20.10 0.91
CA GLY A 653 25.62 -20.91 1.81
C GLY A 653 27.14 -20.67 1.69
N GLY A 654 27.59 -19.66 0.94
CA GLY A 654 29.01 -19.34 0.73
C GLY A 654 29.70 -20.22 -0.32
N ALA A 655 28.94 -20.96 -1.14
CA ALA A 655 29.44 -21.81 -2.23
C ALA A 655 30.53 -22.83 -1.80
N GLY A 656 30.50 -23.25 -0.53
CA GLY A 656 31.45 -24.19 0.06
C GLY A 656 32.76 -23.57 0.59
N ALA A 657 32.89 -22.24 0.59
CA ALA A 657 33.97 -21.55 1.30
C ALA A 657 33.75 -21.56 2.81
N GLU A 658 34.84 -21.57 3.59
CA GLU A 658 34.77 -21.25 5.02
C GLU A 658 34.66 -19.72 5.19
N GLY A 659 33.64 -19.28 5.94
CA GLY A 659 33.32 -17.86 6.14
C GLY A 659 33.71 -17.32 7.51
N HIS A 660 34.11 -16.06 7.55
CA HIS A 660 34.25 -15.27 8.77
C HIS A 660 33.51 -13.94 8.64
N GLU A 661 33.24 -13.27 9.75
CA GLU A 661 32.55 -11.97 9.74
C GLU A 661 33.35 -10.94 8.93
N TYR A 662 32.70 -10.32 7.96
CA TYR A 662 33.26 -9.23 7.19
C TYR A 662 33.26 -7.95 8.03
N VAL A 663 34.45 -7.37 8.19
CA VAL A 663 34.67 -6.11 8.88
C VAL A 663 35.27 -5.11 7.89
N PRO A 664 34.54 -4.06 7.50
CA PRO A 664 35.07 -3.07 6.58
C PRO A 664 36.17 -2.24 7.25
N GLU A 665 37.26 -2.00 6.51
CA GLU A 665 38.35 -1.14 6.99
C GLU A 665 38.05 0.35 6.78
N ARG A 666 37.19 0.66 5.79
CA ARG A 666 36.81 2.03 5.43
C ARG A 666 35.38 2.09 4.91
N GLY A 667 34.66 3.16 5.23
CA GLY A 667 33.31 3.40 4.72
C GLY A 667 32.98 4.88 4.53
N TYR A 668 31.98 5.18 3.72
CA TYR A 668 31.46 6.53 3.50
C TYR A 668 30.16 6.70 4.30
N LEU A 669 30.23 7.49 5.37
CA LEU A 669 29.13 7.78 6.29
C LEU A 669 28.35 9.00 5.81
N THR A 670 27.03 8.94 5.77
CA THR A 670 26.15 10.10 5.59
C THR A 670 25.19 10.22 6.76
N ALA A 671 24.84 11.43 7.16
CA ALA A 671 23.89 11.68 8.23
C ALA A 671 22.92 12.80 7.85
N ARG A 672 21.63 12.59 8.11
CA ARG A 672 20.59 13.58 7.84
C ARG A 672 19.83 13.89 9.11
N PHE A 673 19.72 15.18 9.44
CA PHE A 673 18.91 15.66 10.56
C PHE A 673 17.43 15.33 10.35
N GLU A 674 16.79 14.80 11.40
CA GLU A 674 15.35 14.52 11.45
C GLU A 674 14.68 15.42 12.49
N TRP A 675 13.56 16.04 12.12
CA TRP A 675 12.79 16.88 13.05
C TRP A 675 12.13 16.02 14.14
N PRO A 676 12.08 16.46 15.40
CA PRO A 676 11.43 15.71 16.45
C PRO A 676 9.92 15.57 16.17
N VAL A 677 9.46 14.32 16.02
CA VAL A 677 8.05 13.94 16.08
C VAL A 677 7.92 13.04 17.31
N GLU A 678 6.89 13.27 18.13
CA GLU A 678 6.63 12.52 19.39
C GLU A 678 6.60 10.99 19.20
N GLN A 679 6.44 10.48 17.97
CA GLN A 679 6.53 9.05 17.62
C GLN A 679 7.96 8.48 17.52
N TYR A 680 9.01 9.30 17.43
CA TYR A 680 10.40 8.84 17.28
C TYR A 680 11.12 8.62 18.61
N GLU A 681 10.65 9.24 19.70
CA GLU A 681 11.26 9.10 21.04
C GLU A 681 11.21 7.64 21.55
N GLU A 682 10.22 6.85 21.12
CA GLU A 682 10.16 5.41 21.44
C GLU A 682 11.07 4.53 20.55
N ARG A 683 11.58 5.05 19.43
CA ARG A 683 12.37 4.28 18.44
C ARG A 683 13.88 4.44 18.55
N THR A 684 14.38 5.49 19.20
CA THR A 684 15.83 5.77 19.30
C THR A 684 16.48 5.15 20.54
N SER A 685 17.25 4.08 20.36
CA SER A 685 18.09 3.47 21.41
C SER A 685 19.61 3.58 21.17
N LEU A 686 20.03 4.06 19.98
CA LEU A 686 21.43 4.16 19.59
C LEU A 686 21.93 5.60 19.78
N LYS A 687 23.04 5.75 20.52
CA LYS A 687 23.73 7.02 20.70
C LYS A 687 25.04 7.01 19.93
N TRP A 688 25.24 8.00 19.09
CA TRP A 688 26.49 8.17 18.34
C TRP A 688 27.64 8.34 19.33
N PRO A 689 28.79 7.68 19.13
CA PRO A 689 29.93 7.79 20.03
C PRO A 689 30.68 9.11 19.80
N ASP A 690 30.02 10.26 20.03
CA ASP A 690 30.54 11.62 19.79
C ASP A 690 31.97 11.80 20.32
N ALA A 691 32.26 11.25 21.51
CA ALA A 691 33.55 11.39 22.18
C ALA A 691 34.69 10.57 21.57
N THR A 692 34.40 9.41 20.96
CA THR A 692 35.44 8.52 20.41
C THR A 692 35.47 8.50 18.88
N ALA A 693 34.38 8.90 18.23
CA ALA A 693 34.34 9.11 16.78
C ALA A 693 35.19 10.30 16.33
N GLY A 694 35.42 11.29 17.21
CA GLY A 694 36.20 12.49 16.90
C GLY A 694 35.45 13.53 16.06
N PHE A 695 34.16 13.29 15.76
CA PHE A 695 33.23 14.20 15.09
C PHE A 695 31.79 13.88 15.51
N THR A 696 30.88 14.82 15.31
CA THR A 696 29.44 14.66 15.56
C THR A 696 28.64 14.56 14.25
N LEU A 697 27.42 14.00 14.31
CA LEU A 697 26.69 13.68 13.07
C LEU A 697 26.24 14.92 12.27
N ASP A 698 26.11 16.09 12.90
CA ASP A 698 25.91 17.38 12.22
C ASP A 698 27.10 17.78 11.34
N GLU A 699 28.32 17.34 11.69
CA GLU A 699 29.55 17.65 10.96
C GLU A 699 29.74 16.77 9.72
N VAL A 700 28.95 15.68 9.59
CA VAL A 700 29.04 14.74 8.45
C VAL A 700 28.47 15.33 7.16
N GLY A 701 27.42 16.16 7.25
CA GLY A 701 26.80 16.81 6.09
C GLY A 701 26.38 15.84 4.98
N GLU A 702 26.80 16.11 3.73
CA GLU A 702 26.50 15.25 2.57
C GLU A 702 27.35 13.95 2.53
N GLY A 703 28.36 13.80 3.40
CA GLY A 703 29.04 12.55 3.68
C GLY A 703 30.55 12.64 3.95
N LEU A 704 31.05 11.72 4.78
CA LEU A 704 32.42 11.67 5.30
C LEU A 704 32.99 10.26 5.20
N TRP A 705 34.27 10.13 4.80
CA TRP A 705 34.99 8.85 4.91
C TRP A 705 35.36 8.59 6.37
N VAL A 706 34.97 7.43 6.89
CA VAL A 706 35.17 7.01 8.28
C VAL A 706 35.89 5.67 8.35
N GLU A 707 36.66 5.49 9.41
CA GLU A 707 37.45 4.30 9.74
C GLU A 707 37.37 4.06 11.26
N GLY A 708 37.92 2.94 11.74
CA GLY A 708 38.02 2.66 13.18
C GLY A 708 36.67 2.56 13.90
N GLU A 709 36.57 3.12 15.11
CA GLU A 709 35.38 2.97 15.97
C GLU A 709 34.11 3.57 15.37
N ALA A 710 34.21 4.71 14.67
CA ALA A 710 33.06 5.35 14.02
C ALA A 710 32.46 4.45 12.92
N LEU A 711 33.34 3.83 12.11
CA LEU A 711 32.92 2.87 11.10
C LEU A 711 32.35 1.60 11.74
N ALA A 712 32.99 1.07 12.78
CA ALA A 712 32.53 -0.13 13.47
C ALA A 712 31.12 0.07 14.06
N PHE A 713 30.85 1.23 14.67
CA PHE A 713 29.53 1.58 15.17
C PHE A 713 28.50 1.66 14.03
N ALA A 714 28.80 2.42 12.97
CA ALA A 714 27.88 2.58 11.85
C ALA A 714 27.58 1.23 11.16
N TRP A 715 28.62 0.40 10.96
CA TRP A 715 28.50 -0.94 10.38
C TRP A 715 27.66 -1.89 11.25
N GLN A 716 27.84 -1.86 12.58
CA GLN A 716 27.02 -2.66 13.48
C GLN A 716 25.56 -2.19 13.46
N ALA A 717 25.31 -0.89 13.43
CA ALA A 717 23.97 -0.32 13.46
C ALA A 717 23.15 -0.69 12.21
N VAL A 718 23.74 -0.60 11.01
CA VAL A 718 23.05 -0.96 9.75
C VAL A 718 22.79 -2.46 9.61
N ASN A 719 23.60 -3.31 10.23
CA ASN A 719 23.41 -4.77 10.20
C ASN A 719 22.46 -5.26 11.30
N ARG A 720 22.22 -4.46 12.35
CA ARG A 720 21.25 -4.77 13.41
C ARG A 720 19.81 -4.42 13.04
N TYR A 721 19.60 -3.38 12.23
CA TYR A 721 18.27 -2.88 11.86
C TYR A 721 18.10 -2.90 10.34
N THR A 722 17.91 -4.10 9.78
CA THR A 722 17.91 -4.29 8.32
C THR A 722 16.62 -3.86 7.62
N ARG A 723 15.56 -3.58 8.40
CA ARG A 723 14.21 -3.31 7.89
C ARG A 723 13.75 -1.86 8.03
N ALA A 724 14.55 -0.98 8.63
CA ALA A 724 14.21 0.42 8.88
C ALA A 724 15.45 1.31 8.77
N PRO A 725 15.29 2.63 8.51
CA PRO A 725 16.40 3.58 8.63
C PRO A 725 17.05 3.51 10.01
N VAL A 726 18.38 3.65 10.06
CA VAL A 726 19.12 3.67 11.33
C VAL A 726 19.05 5.06 11.92
N TYR A 727 18.25 5.20 12.98
CA TYR A 727 18.15 6.44 13.75
C TYR A 727 19.19 6.46 14.87
N VAL A 728 19.97 7.54 14.94
CA VAL A 728 21.05 7.72 15.91
C VAL A 728 20.95 9.09 16.54
N GLU A 729 21.03 9.15 17.86
CA GLU A 729 21.11 10.41 18.60
C GLU A 729 22.57 10.90 18.66
N SER A 730 22.82 12.15 18.30
CA SER A 730 24.12 12.84 18.43
C SER A 730 23.87 14.24 18.98
N LYS A 731 24.54 14.61 20.09
CA LYS A 731 24.34 15.89 20.80
C LYS A 731 22.88 16.25 21.17
N GLY A 732 21.98 15.27 21.28
CA GLY A 732 20.57 15.48 21.63
C GLY A 732 19.64 15.70 20.43
N ASP A 733 20.20 15.70 19.22
CA ASP A 733 19.45 15.70 17.96
C ASP A 733 19.41 14.29 17.36
N VAL A 734 18.36 13.99 16.58
CA VAL A 734 18.17 12.69 15.93
C VAL A 734 18.59 12.78 14.46
N TYR A 735 19.41 11.82 14.04
CA TYR A 735 19.89 11.71 12.67
C TYR A 735 19.54 10.35 12.10
N THR A 736 19.16 10.32 10.83
CA THR A 736 19.22 9.10 10.02
C THR A 736 20.67 8.92 9.55
N SER A 737 21.33 7.82 9.95
CA SER A 737 22.73 7.51 9.63
C SER A 737 22.85 6.37 8.62
N MET A 738 23.82 6.45 7.70
CA MET A 738 24.05 5.45 6.64
C MET A 738 25.54 5.25 6.40
N VAL A 739 25.96 4.04 6.06
CA VAL A 739 27.35 3.73 5.70
C VAL A 739 27.43 2.94 4.40
N GLN A 740 28.30 3.38 3.49
CA GLN A 740 28.62 2.68 2.23
C GLN A 740 30.03 2.11 2.31
N ILE A 741 30.21 0.86 1.85
CA ILE A 741 31.52 0.21 1.85
C ILE A 741 32.07 0.14 0.42
N PRO A 742 33.35 0.50 0.18
CA PRO A 742 33.99 0.31 -1.12
C PRO A 742 34.04 -1.19 -1.48
N GLY A 743 33.54 -1.56 -2.66
CA GLY A 743 33.53 -2.96 -3.10
C GLY A 743 33.11 -3.14 -4.55
#